data_AF-A0A7S0RTF8-F1
#
_entry.id   AF-A0A7S0RTF8-F1
#
_cell.length_a   1.000
_cell.length_b   1.000
_cell.length_c   1.000
_cell.angle_alpha   90.00
_cell.angle_beta   90.00
_cell.angle_gamma   90.00
#
_symmetry.space_group_name_H-M   'P 1'
#
loop_
_entity.id
_entity.type
_entity.pdbx_description
1 polymer ?
#
loop_
_entity_poly.entity_id
_entity_poly.type
_entity_poly.pdbx_seq_one_letter_code
_entity_poly.pdbx_strand_id
1 'polypeptide(L)'
;RRVAARREHNRHRLHRESQDGFGGHRESMRRSSTYDARLSHFRSDSELMGELLGERDAFTPDERLNGHGFPDLLRYAAGDRDVSTAVYRSALQANRWMNNPHAAKEVSIKGKEMVDKARTAYQSMGSDPRPSSRGINYQFHHSVSELHATRPFFFPPVEEKVRFTKVGVEAEEEEHRPWVIKESIFARRPRECEAKAYFDDSKIYRKRLETEWRHALSKERFVKLIAKADDGGMAGLDEELEEMFEIFLENFPVLSRLFDLYCCQQTAEGESAYTMKFNKWHELAQDFEFDDPTSKGCKMADIDRVFIATNFEDDKKSEVAQMNDENSLTRFEYLEALTRVALLRFGKEAGINDVSDSLDCLMQHIRERIEAQAEDKSFRPVLVSPNAFRARMYREAVADVLTEHEAWLKAAFAHFRAPGRKTRLDMEGWFRFCDKGDLYLGGVGRLTAKQVFMWCHMQVSCEVTARNRLITLGFMEFLEAICRLADVIFPCSTYKQQELDAAGEAMDWDDLCAFVKTVEWNDYVHETMASKEVKLLDEKIEEILEMILGKFMEEWGVQDPGSLVAKMNAATKAMGSELFEQKIGDFKVSSLSATFPLASSSSRKQRNGSNSRLSASTTVKDLMTTSKIAAKLEQATTRMRRRSSTAPVR
;
A
#
# COMPACT_ATOMS: atom_id res chain seq x y z
N ARG A 1 5.21 8.95 -32.25
CA ARG A 1 5.77 8.52 -33.57
C ARG A 1 7.16 9.10 -33.82
N ARG A 2 7.40 10.42 -33.75
CA ARG A 2 8.75 11.00 -33.87
C ARG A 2 9.69 10.56 -32.72
N VAL A 3 9.23 10.62 -31.48
CA VAL A 3 9.98 10.10 -30.30
C VAL A 3 10.31 8.61 -30.45
N ALA A 4 9.33 7.78 -30.85
CA ALA A 4 9.56 6.36 -31.11
C ALA A 4 10.60 6.12 -32.24
N ALA A 5 10.55 6.90 -33.32
CA ALA A 5 11.53 6.82 -34.41
C ALA A 5 12.94 7.28 -33.97
N ARG A 6 13.05 8.26 -33.07
CA ARG A 6 14.31 8.73 -32.49
C ARG A 6 14.89 7.70 -31.51
N ARG A 7 14.05 7.05 -30.70
CA ARG A 7 14.43 5.89 -29.85
C ARG A 7 14.98 4.72 -30.68
N GLU A 8 14.33 4.37 -31.78
CA GLU A 8 14.82 3.34 -32.72
C GLU A 8 16.18 3.73 -33.32
N HIS A 9 16.35 5.01 -33.68
CA HIS A 9 17.59 5.55 -34.22
C HIS A 9 18.74 5.53 -33.21
N ASN A 10 18.50 5.96 -31.96
CA ASN A 10 19.49 5.94 -30.88
C ASN A 10 19.87 4.50 -30.51
N ARG A 11 18.91 3.56 -30.50
CA ARG A 11 19.16 2.13 -30.30
C ARG A 11 20.11 1.57 -31.37
N HIS A 12 19.91 1.94 -32.64
CA HIS A 12 20.82 1.55 -33.72
C HIS A 12 22.20 2.21 -33.64
N ARG A 13 22.28 3.45 -33.14
CA ARG A 13 23.55 4.17 -32.97
C ARG A 13 24.42 3.52 -31.89
N LEU A 14 23.86 3.26 -30.71
CA LEU A 14 24.53 2.58 -29.61
C LEU A 14 25.00 1.17 -30.00
N HIS A 15 24.20 0.46 -30.81
CA HIS A 15 24.58 -0.87 -31.28
C HIS A 15 25.75 -0.85 -32.30
N ARG A 16 25.90 0.23 -33.09
CA ARG A 16 27.06 0.41 -33.98
C ARG A 16 28.30 0.83 -33.21
N GLU A 17 28.16 1.73 -32.25
CA GLU A 17 29.27 2.19 -31.40
C GLU A 17 29.83 1.05 -30.54
N SER A 18 29.01 0.08 -30.13
CA SER A 18 29.48 -1.14 -29.43
C SER A 18 30.16 -2.17 -30.35
N GLN A 19 29.92 -2.11 -31.67
CA GLN A 19 30.58 -2.97 -32.66
C GLN A 19 31.93 -2.42 -33.13
N ASP A 20 32.09 -1.08 -33.16
CA ASP A 20 33.29 -0.43 -33.67
C ASP A 20 34.35 -0.12 -32.57
N GLY A 21 34.00 -0.23 -31.29
CA GLY A 21 34.91 -0.10 -30.16
C GLY A 21 35.22 -1.43 -29.47
N PHE A 22 36.51 -1.80 -29.41
CA PHE A 22 37.11 -2.93 -28.66
C PHE A 22 37.40 -4.24 -29.44
N GLY A 23 38.54 -4.20 -30.14
CA GLY A 23 39.45 -5.34 -30.17
C GLY A 23 40.16 -5.46 -28.82
N GLY A 24 39.77 -6.43 -27.99
CA GLY A 24 40.64 -6.95 -26.91
C GLY A 24 40.02 -7.17 -25.53
N HIS A 25 39.01 -8.03 -25.39
CA HIS A 25 38.88 -8.98 -24.26
C HIS A 25 37.64 -9.87 -24.47
N ARG A 26 37.82 -11.03 -25.10
CA ARG A 26 36.77 -12.05 -25.25
C ARG A 26 36.90 -13.07 -24.13
N GLU A 27 36.16 -12.88 -23.04
CA GLU A 27 35.75 -14.04 -22.21
C GLU A 27 34.51 -13.85 -21.31
N SER A 28 33.72 -12.77 -21.46
CA SER A 28 32.49 -12.59 -20.65
C SER A 28 31.16 -12.69 -21.42
N MET A 29 31.10 -12.38 -22.72
CA MET A 29 29.84 -12.36 -23.48
C MET A 29 29.54 -13.66 -24.23
N ARG A 30 29.21 -14.75 -23.52
CA ARG A 30 28.60 -15.96 -24.11
C ARG A 30 27.19 -16.28 -23.59
N ARG A 31 26.55 -15.38 -22.86
CA ARG A 31 25.19 -15.60 -22.30
C ARG A 31 24.05 -14.76 -22.89
N SER A 32 24.28 -13.92 -23.91
CA SER A 32 23.24 -13.01 -24.45
C SER A 32 22.98 -13.23 -25.95
N SER A 33 22.49 -14.42 -26.33
CA SER A 33 22.19 -14.74 -27.74
C SER A 33 20.77 -15.31 -27.96
N THR A 34 19.91 -15.30 -26.95
CA THR A 34 18.55 -15.87 -27.03
C THR A 34 17.42 -14.84 -26.96
N TYR A 35 17.71 -13.54 -26.99
CA TYR A 35 16.70 -12.49 -26.75
C TYR A 35 16.13 -11.80 -28.01
N ASP A 36 16.71 -11.98 -29.19
CA ASP A 36 16.41 -11.15 -30.38
C ASP A 36 15.17 -11.56 -31.22
N ALA A 37 14.37 -12.54 -30.79
CA ALA A 37 13.25 -13.03 -31.61
C ALA A 37 11.84 -12.50 -31.22
N ARG A 38 11.69 -11.67 -30.18
CA ARG A 38 10.35 -11.41 -29.58
C ARG A 38 9.76 -10.00 -29.69
N LEU A 39 10.42 -9.05 -30.35
CA LEU A 39 10.01 -7.64 -30.31
C LEU A 39 9.16 -7.12 -31.50
N SER A 40 8.57 -7.99 -32.32
CA SER A 40 7.90 -7.55 -33.56
C SER A 40 6.39 -7.31 -33.51
N HIS A 41 5.71 -7.33 -32.35
CA HIS A 41 4.26 -7.09 -32.28
C HIS A 41 3.88 -6.04 -31.21
N PHE A 42 3.76 -4.77 -31.64
CA PHE A 42 3.00 -3.75 -30.91
C PHE A 42 2.09 -2.99 -31.89
N ARG A 43 0.78 -3.23 -31.79
CA ARG A 43 -0.28 -2.33 -32.28
C ARG A 43 -0.83 -1.57 -31.06
N SER A 44 -1.30 -0.34 -31.26
CA SER A 44 -1.77 0.55 -30.19
C SER A 44 -3.21 0.27 -29.76
N ASP A 45 -3.45 0.29 -28.44
CA ASP A 45 -4.71 0.00 -27.72
C ASP A 45 -5.93 0.89 -28.05
N SER A 46 -5.84 1.82 -29.01
CA SER A 46 -7.00 2.63 -29.41
C SER A 46 -7.87 1.98 -30.49
N GLU A 47 -7.41 0.92 -31.17
CA GLU A 47 -8.18 0.22 -32.21
C GLU A 47 -9.06 -0.92 -31.65
N LEU A 48 -8.73 -1.47 -30.47
CA LEU A 48 -9.42 -2.62 -29.89
C LEU A 48 -10.80 -2.31 -29.27
N MET A 49 -11.08 -1.03 -28.97
CA MET A 49 -12.38 -0.61 -28.39
C MET A 49 -13.47 -0.39 -29.44
N GLY A 50 -13.16 -0.55 -30.74
CA GLY A 50 -14.11 -0.40 -31.85
C GLY A 50 -14.81 -1.70 -32.30
N GLU A 51 -14.30 -2.88 -31.94
CA GLU A 51 -14.76 -4.16 -32.50
C GLU A 51 -15.64 -5.00 -31.55
N LEU A 52 -15.94 -4.51 -30.34
CA LEU A 52 -16.78 -5.21 -29.36
C LEU A 52 -18.31 -5.02 -29.55
N LEU A 53 -18.75 -4.71 -30.76
CA LEU A 53 -20.16 -4.70 -31.16
C LEU A 53 -20.32 -5.25 -32.58
N GLY A 54 -20.32 -6.58 -32.74
CA GLY A 54 -20.57 -7.21 -34.04
C GLY A 54 -20.52 -8.73 -34.07
N GLU A 55 -21.70 -9.34 -33.88
CA GLU A 55 -22.18 -10.60 -34.47
C GLU A 55 -21.51 -11.96 -34.18
N ARG A 56 -22.40 -12.90 -33.86
CA ARG A 56 -22.21 -14.35 -33.75
C ARG A 56 -22.09 -14.97 -35.14
N ASP A 57 -21.29 -16.04 -35.30
CA ASP A 57 -21.81 -17.36 -35.73
C ASP A 57 -20.77 -18.50 -35.79
N ALA A 58 -21.27 -19.69 -35.43
CA ALA A 58 -21.02 -21.05 -35.94
C ALA A 58 -19.69 -21.84 -35.67
N PHE A 59 -19.95 -23.04 -35.13
CA PHE A 59 -19.18 -24.30 -34.97
C PHE A 59 -18.19 -24.74 -36.07
N THR A 60 -17.13 -25.47 -35.67
CA THR A 60 -16.88 -26.91 -36.01
C THR A 60 -15.69 -27.50 -35.22
N PRO A 61 -15.66 -28.83 -34.94
CA PRO A 61 -14.51 -29.51 -34.30
C PRO A 61 -13.90 -30.63 -35.18
N ASP A 62 -12.56 -30.69 -35.29
CA ASP A 62 -11.80 -31.94 -35.33
C ASP A 62 -10.29 -31.66 -35.29
N GLU A 63 -9.54 -32.43 -34.49
CA GLU A 63 -8.39 -33.22 -34.98
C GLU A 63 -7.65 -33.91 -33.82
N ARG A 64 -7.47 -35.22 -34.00
CA ARG A 64 -6.69 -36.15 -33.18
C ARG A 64 -5.22 -36.08 -33.58
N LEU A 65 -4.28 -36.42 -32.67
CA LEU A 65 -3.10 -37.24 -32.98
C LEU A 65 -2.39 -37.77 -31.72
N ASN A 66 -1.70 -38.89 -31.93
CA ASN A 66 -1.28 -39.95 -31.00
C ASN A 66 0.11 -39.75 -30.36
N GLY A 67 0.44 -40.53 -29.30
CA GLY A 67 1.82 -40.98 -29.08
C GLY A 67 2.29 -41.40 -27.67
N HIS A 68 2.08 -42.68 -27.32
CA HIS A 68 2.94 -43.63 -26.56
C HIS A 68 3.48 -43.38 -25.13
N GLY A 69 3.20 -44.34 -24.22
CA GLY A 69 4.06 -44.74 -23.10
C GLY A 69 3.35 -45.38 -21.88
N PHE A 70 3.32 -46.72 -21.78
CA PHE A 70 2.85 -47.56 -20.63
C PHE A 70 4.08 -48.12 -19.85
N PRO A 71 3.99 -48.55 -18.56
CA PRO A 71 3.21 -49.73 -18.07
C PRO A 71 2.43 -49.47 -16.74
N ASP A 72 1.14 -49.78 -16.54
CA ASP A 72 0.34 -51.03 -16.55
C ASP A 72 0.56 -51.98 -15.35
N LEU A 73 -0.18 -51.72 -14.25
CA LEU A 73 -0.53 -52.74 -13.24
C LEU A 73 -1.77 -52.43 -12.36
N LEU A 74 -2.61 -51.43 -12.70
CA LEU A 74 -3.84 -51.13 -11.93
C LEU A 74 -5.08 -50.80 -12.79
N ARG A 75 -5.06 -51.08 -14.09
CA ARG A 75 -6.17 -50.75 -15.01
C ARG A 75 -7.05 -51.91 -15.45
N TYR A 76 -7.09 -53.02 -14.71
CA TYR A 76 -7.99 -54.15 -15.00
C TYR A 76 -9.14 -54.35 -13.99
N ALA A 77 -9.61 -53.28 -13.33
CA ALA A 77 -10.77 -53.33 -12.43
C ALA A 77 -11.86 -52.28 -12.75
N ALA A 78 -11.81 -51.64 -13.92
CA ALA A 78 -12.81 -50.68 -14.35
C ALA A 78 -13.44 -51.14 -15.67
N GLY A 79 -14.29 -52.15 -15.59
CA GLY A 79 -15.01 -52.65 -16.76
C GLY A 79 -16.00 -53.77 -16.46
N ASP A 80 -15.80 -54.49 -15.36
CA ASP A 80 -16.59 -55.69 -15.08
C ASP A 80 -17.30 -55.57 -13.73
N ARG A 81 -18.60 -55.21 -13.77
CA ARG A 81 -19.46 -55.15 -12.57
C ARG A 81 -19.54 -56.51 -11.87
N ASP A 82 -19.28 -57.61 -12.59
CA ASP A 82 -19.34 -58.95 -12.04
C ASP A 82 -18.11 -59.33 -11.21
N VAL A 83 -16.92 -58.79 -11.51
CA VAL A 83 -15.69 -59.06 -10.73
C VAL A 83 -15.75 -58.37 -9.36
N SER A 84 -16.22 -57.11 -9.30
CA SER A 84 -16.47 -56.42 -8.03
C SER A 84 -17.47 -57.17 -7.15
N THR A 85 -18.51 -57.74 -7.77
CA THR A 85 -19.56 -58.47 -7.06
C THR A 85 -19.06 -59.85 -6.60
N ALA A 86 -18.22 -60.52 -7.39
CA ALA A 86 -17.60 -61.79 -7.03
C ALA A 86 -16.58 -61.63 -5.90
N VAL A 87 -15.72 -60.61 -5.95
CA VAL A 87 -14.77 -60.28 -4.86
C VAL A 87 -15.53 -59.89 -3.59
N TYR A 88 -16.61 -59.12 -3.71
CA TYR A 88 -17.48 -58.77 -2.58
C TYR A 88 -18.19 -60.00 -1.97
N ARG A 89 -18.67 -60.94 -2.81
CA ARG A 89 -19.28 -62.21 -2.35
C ARG A 89 -18.25 -63.15 -1.73
N SER A 90 -17.04 -63.21 -2.27
CA SER A 90 -15.94 -64.01 -1.73
C SER A 90 -15.46 -63.45 -0.38
N ALA A 91 -15.42 -62.12 -0.24
CA ALA A 91 -15.15 -61.45 1.03
C ALA A 91 -16.28 -61.68 2.06
N LEU A 92 -17.54 -61.67 1.64
CA LEU A 92 -18.69 -62.02 2.49
C LEU A 92 -18.68 -63.50 2.92
N GLN A 93 -18.28 -64.42 2.04
CA GLN A 93 -18.16 -65.85 2.36
C GLN A 93 -16.96 -66.16 3.28
N ALA A 94 -15.82 -65.48 3.08
CA ALA A 94 -14.65 -65.61 3.94
C ALA A 94 -14.89 -65.08 5.36
N ASN A 95 -15.85 -64.14 5.52
CA ASN A 95 -16.19 -63.51 6.79
C ASN A 95 -17.65 -63.79 7.16
N ARG A 96 -17.99 -65.06 7.44
CA ARG A 96 -19.31 -65.48 7.96
C ARG A 96 -19.74 -64.75 9.26
N TRP A 97 -18.82 -64.07 9.93
CA TRP A 97 -19.05 -63.33 11.17
C TRP A 97 -19.45 -61.85 10.94
N MET A 98 -19.37 -61.33 9.71
CA MET A 98 -19.59 -59.89 9.42
C MET A 98 -21.00 -59.37 9.72
N ASN A 99 -22.02 -60.22 9.60
CA ASN A 99 -23.42 -59.84 9.87
C ASN A 99 -23.92 -60.28 11.26
N ASN A 100 -23.02 -60.79 12.12
CA ASN A 100 -23.39 -61.12 13.49
C ASN A 100 -23.07 -59.92 14.40
N PRO A 101 -24.06 -59.13 14.84
CA PRO A 101 -23.82 -57.97 15.69
C PRO A 101 -23.16 -58.34 17.02
N HIS A 102 -23.32 -59.57 17.51
CA HIS A 102 -22.58 -60.06 18.69
C HIS A 102 -21.09 -60.23 18.40
N ALA A 103 -20.73 -60.77 17.23
CA ALA A 103 -19.33 -60.92 16.84
C ALA A 103 -18.66 -59.55 16.62
N ALA A 104 -19.37 -58.59 16.00
CA ALA A 104 -18.89 -57.22 15.86
C ALA A 104 -18.65 -56.54 17.22
N LYS A 105 -19.55 -56.76 18.18
CA LYS A 105 -19.41 -56.25 19.55
C LYS A 105 -18.23 -56.91 20.29
N GLU A 106 -18.06 -58.23 20.17
CA GLU A 106 -16.91 -58.95 20.76
C GLU A 106 -15.58 -58.47 20.18
N VAL A 107 -15.49 -58.24 18.86
CA VAL A 107 -14.27 -57.72 18.25
C VAL A 107 -14.02 -56.27 18.66
N SER A 108 -15.06 -55.44 18.80
CA SER A 108 -14.91 -54.08 19.33
C SER A 108 -14.41 -54.08 20.78
N ILE A 109 -14.89 -55.00 21.61
CA ILE A 109 -14.42 -55.18 22.99
C ILE A 109 -12.94 -55.61 23.00
N LYS A 110 -12.57 -56.63 22.23
CA LYS A 110 -11.16 -57.07 22.10
C LYS A 110 -10.25 -55.98 21.56
N GLY A 111 -10.74 -55.16 20.63
CA GLY A 111 -10.00 -54.00 20.10
C GLY A 111 -9.74 -52.95 21.18
N LYS A 112 -10.74 -52.65 22.03
CA LYS A 112 -10.56 -51.77 23.19
C LYS A 112 -9.56 -52.35 24.18
N GLU A 113 -9.68 -53.63 24.52
CA GLU A 113 -8.74 -54.32 25.42
C GLU A 113 -7.30 -54.27 24.90
N MET A 114 -7.07 -54.44 23.60
CA MET A 114 -5.74 -54.33 22.99
C MET A 114 -5.20 -52.90 23.05
N VAL A 115 -6.03 -51.89 22.79
CA VAL A 115 -5.64 -50.48 22.91
C VAL A 115 -5.30 -50.12 24.35
N ASP A 116 -6.09 -50.58 25.32
CA ASP A 116 -5.85 -50.32 26.74
C ASP A 116 -4.59 -51.04 27.24
N LYS A 117 -4.33 -52.26 26.75
CA LYS A 117 -3.08 -52.99 27.02
C LYS A 117 -1.86 -52.27 26.44
N ALA A 118 -1.95 -51.79 25.20
CA ALA A 118 -0.88 -51.01 24.57
C ALA A 118 -0.63 -49.68 25.31
N ARG A 119 -1.70 -49.00 25.74
CA ARG A 119 -1.61 -47.76 26.52
C ARG A 119 -0.97 -48.00 27.88
N THR A 120 -1.36 -49.06 28.58
CA THR A 120 -0.79 -49.42 29.90
C THR A 120 0.68 -49.77 29.77
N ALA A 121 1.07 -50.52 28.73
CA ALA A 121 2.47 -50.82 28.42
C ALA A 121 3.28 -49.54 28.10
N TYR A 122 2.69 -48.59 27.36
CA TYR A 122 3.33 -47.31 27.09
C TYR A 122 3.54 -46.47 28.34
N GLN A 123 2.54 -46.42 29.22
CA GLN A 123 2.62 -45.68 30.48
C GLN A 123 3.63 -46.29 31.47
N SER A 124 3.74 -47.62 31.54
CA SER A 124 4.76 -48.26 32.38
C SER A 124 6.18 -48.03 31.86
N MET A 125 6.37 -47.91 30.53
CA MET A 125 7.67 -47.55 29.94
C MET A 125 8.11 -46.12 30.28
N GLY A 126 7.18 -45.20 30.55
CA GLY A 126 7.51 -43.82 30.96
C GLY A 126 8.10 -43.72 32.37
N SER A 127 8.00 -44.77 33.18
CA SER A 127 8.54 -44.80 34.55
C SER A 127 9.94 -45.42 34.68
N ASP A 128 10.49 -45.98 33.59
CA ASP A 128 11.84 -46.53 33.55
C ASP A 128 12.82 -45.45 33.02
N PRO A 129 13.84 -45.02 33.77
CA PRO A 129 14.70 -43.90 33.37
C PRO A 129 15.71 -44.23 32.25
N ARG A 130 15.70 -45.44 31.64
CA ARG A 130 16.65 -45.81 30.57
C ARG A 130 16.14 -46.69 29.41
N PRO A 131 14.96 -46.51 28.82
CA PRO A 131 14.67 -47.14 27.54
C PRO A 131 15.41 -46.39 26.43
N SER A 132 16.33 -47.05 25.73
CA SER A 132 16.91 -46.50 24.50
C SER A 132 15.77 -46.18 23.52
N SER A 133 15.76 -44.97 22.95
CA SER A 133 14.67 -44.44 22.10
C SER A 133 14.27 -45.37 20.93
N ARG A 134 15.18 -46.24 20.49
CA ARG A 134 14.91 -47.27 19.47
C ARG A 134 13.95 -48.38 19.92
N GLY A 135 14.01 -48.81 21.17
CA GLY A 135 13.17 -49.91 21.67
C GLY A 135 11.70 -49.53 21.77
N ILE A 136 11.42 -48.29 22.19
CA ILE A 136 10.06 -47.75 22.34
C ILE A 136 9.40 -47.60 20.97
N ASN A 137 10.11 -47.06 19.98
CA ASN A 137 9.57 -46.92 18.63
C ASN A 137 9.26 -48.27 17.98
N TYR A 138 10.12 -49.29 18.16
CA TYR A 138 9.85 -50.62 17.61
C TYR A 138 8.60 -51.25 18.23
N GLN A 139 8.47 -51.21 19.56
CA GLN A 139 7.29 -51.79 20.23
C GLN A 139 6.00 -51.05 19.87
N PHE A 140 6.04 -49.72 19.78
CA PHE A 140 4.89 -48.93 19.36
C PHE A 140 4.46 -49.28 17.93
N HIS A 141 5.39 -49.28 16.96
CA HIS A 141 5.08 -49.64 15.58
C HIS A 141 4.62 -51.09 15.43
N HIS A 142 5.19 -52.02 16.19
CA HIS A 142 4.73 -53.41 16.21
C HIS A 142 3.29 -53.52 16.72
N SER A 143 2.94 -52.87 17.83
CA SER A 143 1.58 -52.87 18.36
C SER A 143 0.57 -52.21 17.41
N VAL A 144 0.95 -51.14 16.72
CA VAL A 144 0.11 -50.49 15.69
C VAL A 144 -0.09 -51.44 14.51
N SER A 145 0.97 -52.09 14.03
CA SER A 145 0.89 -53.02 12.90
C SER A 145 0.03 -54.25 13.21
N GLU A 146 0.15 -54.79 14.43
CA GLU A 146 -0.68 -55.89 14.94
C GLU A 146 -2.16 -55.48 15.07
N LEU A 147 -2.43 -54.24 15.51
CA LEU A 147 -3.78 -53.68 15.54
C LEU A 147 -4.39 -53.55 14.13
N HIS A 148 -3.59 -53.13 13.15
CA HIS A 148 -4.03 -53.05 11.75
C HIS A 148 -4.27 -54.43 11.13
N ALA A 149 -3.43 -55.41 11.44
CA ALA A 149 -3.56 -56.78 10.96
C ALA A 149 -4.78 -57.51 11.57
N THR A 150 -5.19 -57.14 12.78
CA THR A 150 -6.31 -57.77 13.50
C THR A 150 -7.64 -57.04 13.36
N ARG A 151 -7.66 -55.84 12.74
CA ARG A 151 -8.88 -55.07 12.51
C ARG A 151 -9.73 -55.75 11.42
N PRO A 152 -10.92 -56.32 11.73
CA PRO A 152 -11.79 -56.81 10.68
C PRO A 152 -12.29 -55.63 9.86
N PHE A 153 -12.26 -55.77 8.54
CA PHE A 153 -12.91 -54.82 7.64
C PHE A 153 -14.41 -54.89 7.87
N PHE A 154 -14.95 -53.97 8.68
CA PHE A 154 -16.39 -53.73 8.73
C PHE A 154 -16.72 -52.70 7.67
N PHE A 155 -17.52 -53.09 6.68
CA PHE A 155 -18.22 -52.11 5.87
C PHE A 155 -19.17 -51.32 6.78
N PRO A 156 -19.25 -49.98 6.66
CA PRO A 156 -20.24 -49.21 7.39
C PRO A 156 -21.63 -49.81 7.11
N PRO A 157 -22.52 -49.88 8.12
CA PRO A 157 -23.87 -50.40 7.92
C PRO A 157 -24.49 -49.66 6.74
N VAL A 158 -25.04 -50.41 5.79
CA VAL A 158 -25.78 -49.83 4.67
C VAL A 158 -27.06 -49.26 5.27
N GLU A 159 -27.01 -48.01 5.71
CA GLU A 159 -28.20 -47.28 6.13
C GLU A 159 -29.09 -47.13 4.90
N GLU A 160 -30.28 -47.75 4.92
CA GLU A 160 -31.32 -47.48 3.93
C GLU A 160 -31.61 -45.98 3.98
N LYS A 161 -31.20 -45.25 2.94
CA LYS A 161 -31.47 -43.82 2.81
C LYS A 161 -32.97 -43.60 2.90
N VAL A 162 -33.45 -43.17 4.06
CA VAL A 162 -34.81 -42.69 4.25
C VAL A 162 -35.00 -41.54 3.28
N ARG A 163 -35.86 -41.73 2.27
CA ARG A 163 -36.23 -40.68 1.33
C ARG A 163 -37.04 -39.64 2.08
N PHE A 164 -36.38 -38.60 2.56
CA PHE A 164 -37.06 -37.39 3.00
C PHE A 164 -37.75 -36.78 1.77
N THR A 165 -39.08 -36.83 1.73
CA THR A 165 -39.86 -35.98 0.84
C THR A 165 -39.58 -34.54 1.25
N LYS A 166 -38.82 -33.81 0.41
CA LYS A 166 -38.62 -32.37 0.55
C LYS A 166 -40.00 -31.73 0.67
N VAL A 167 -40.33 -31.24 1.87
CA VAL A 167 -41.39 -30.24 2.03
C VAL A 167 -40.92 -29.04 1.21
N GLY A 168 -41.69 -28.68 0.18
CA GLY A 168 -41.40 -27.54 -0.67
C GLY A 168 -41.53 -26.26 0.15
N VAL A 169 -40.44 -25.84 0.79
CA VAL A 169 -40.24 -24.43 1.10
C VAL A 169 -39.85 -23.83 -0.24
N GLU A 170 -40.79 -23.11 -0.85
CA GLU A 170 -40.53 -22.16 -1.92
C GLU A 170 -39.59 -21.10 -1.32
N ALA A 171 -38.29 -21.40 -1.30
CA ALA A 171 -37.27 -20.40 -1.08
C ALA A 171 -37.36 -19.49 -2.29
N GLU A 172 -38.00 -18.33 -2.12
CA GLU A 172 -37.82 -17.21 -3.03
C GLU A 172 -36.31 -16.99 -3.11
N GLU A 173 -35.70 -17.42 -4.22
CA GLU A 173 -34.32 -17.10 -4.54
C GLU A 173 -34.27 -15.59 -4.68
N GLU A 174 -33.88 -14.89 -3.61
CA GLU A 174 -33.59 -13.46 -3.69
C GLU A 174 -32.56 -13.28 -4.80
N GLU A 175 -32.98 -12.67 -5.91
CA GLU A 175 -32.10 -12.34 -7.02
C GLU A 175 -30.97 -11.47 -6.47
N HIS A 176 -29.81 -12.06 -6.25
CA HIS A 176 -28.65 -11.36 -5.73
C HIS A 176 -28.23 -10.33 -6.79
N ARG A 177 -28.62 -9.08 -6.56
CA ARG A 177 -28.23 -7.98 -7.43
C ARG A 177 -26.70 -7.92 -7.44
N PRO A 178 -26.05 -7.74 -8.60
CA PRO A 178 -24.60 -7.56 -8.66
C PRO A 178 -24.18 -6.37 -7.79
N TRP A 179 -23.19 -6.57 -6.93
CA TRP A 179 -22.69 -5.52 -6.06
C TRP A 179 -22.12 -4.34 -6.86
N VAL A 180 -22.47 -3.12 -6.46
CA VAL A 180 -22.01 -1.88 -7.10
C VAL A 180 -21.31 -0.99 -6.09
N ILE A 181 -20.02 -0.72 -6.32
CA ILE A 181 -19.17 0.16 -5.47
C ILE A 181 -19.75 1.58 -5.23
N LYS A 182 -20.63 2.05 -6.11
CA LYS A 182 -21.31 3.36 -5.99
C LYS A 182 -22.40 3.38 -4.93
N GLU A 183 -22.86 2.20 -4.52
CA GLU A 183 -23.91 2.02 -3.51
C GLU A 183 -23.34 1.57 -2.16
N SER A 184 -22.05 1.23 -2.11
CA SER A 184 -21.36 0.78 -0.89
C SER A 184 -20.81 1.94 -0.04
N ILE A 185 -20.19 1.60 1.10
CA ILE A 185 -19.49 2.56 1.97
C ILE A 185 -18.43 3.40 1.21
N PHE A 186 -17.92 2.89 0.09
CA PHE A 186 -16.92 3.57 -0.74
C PHE A 186 -17.49 4.68 -1.63
N ALA A 187 -18.82 4.84 -1.73
CA ALA A 187 -19.50 5.78 -2.62
C ALA A 187 -19.02 7.25 -2.52
N ARG A 188 -18.47 7.65 -1.36
CA ARG A 188 -17.95 9.00 -1.13
C ARG A 188 -16.57 9.24 -1.74
N ARG A 189 -15.80 8.19 -2.06
CA ARG A 189 -14.41 8.30 -2.50
C ARG A 189 -14.21 9.26 -3.69
N PRO A 190 -14.98 9.17 -4.80
CA PRO A 190 -14.84 10.10 -5.93
C PRO A 190 -15.17 11.57 -5.59
N ARG A 191 -15.89 11.84 -4.50
CA ARG A 191 -16.21 13.21 -4.07
C ARG A 191 -15.10 13.82 -3.22
N GLU A 192 -14.35 12.98 -2.49
CA GLU A 192 -13.32 13.41 -1.57
C GLU A 192 -11.95 13.56 -2.25
N CYS A 193 -11.63 12.71 -3.23
CA CYS A 193 -10.35 12.70 -3.92
C CYS A 193 -10.28 13.66 -5.13
N GLU A 194 -9.07 14.08 -5.50
CA GLU A 194 -8.87 14.98 -6.66
C GLU A 194 -8.95 14.26 -8.01
N ALA A 195 -8.66 12.96 -8.04
CA ALA A 195 -8.84 12.11 -9.21
C ALA A 195 -10.32 11.97 -9.62
N LYS A 196 -11.25 12.28 -8.71
CA LYS A 196 -12.71 12.08 -8.90
C LYS A 196 -13.06 10.64 -9.29
N ALA A 197 -12.29 9.69 -8.79
CA ALA A 197 -12.39 8.27 -9.09
C ALA A 197 -12.08 7.45 -7.84
N TYR A 198 -12.31 6.13 -7.92
CA TYR A 198 -11.95 5.20 -6.85
C TYR A 198 -10.44 4.91 -6.83
N PHE A 199 -9.80 4.97 -7.99
CA PHE A 199 -8.38 4.69 -8.19
C PHE A 199 -7.65 5.94 -8.67
N ASP A 200 -6.34 6.00 -8.42
CA ASP A 200 -5.50 7.02 -9.03
C ASP A 200 -5.35 6.70 -10.53
N ASP A 201 -5.63 7.66 -11.41
CA ASP A 201 -5.52 7.51 -12.86
C ASP A 201 -4.26 8.19 -13.43
N SER A 202 -3.93 7.91 -14.69
CA SER A 202 -2.79 8.57 -15.36
C SER A 202 -2.95 10.09 -15.45
N LYS A 203 -4.18 10.61 -15.40
CA LYS A 203 -4.48 12.05 -15.46
C LYS A 203 -4.03 12.77 -14.20
N ILE A 204 -4.27 12.19 -13.01
CA ILE A 204 -3.82 12.81 -11.76
C ILE A 204 -2.30 12.79 -11.64
N TYR A 205 -1.63 11.72 -12.09
CA TYR A 205 -0.16 11.65 -12.14
C TYR A 205 0.42 12.71 -13.08
N ARG A 206 -0.11 12.84 -14.32
CA ARG A 206 0.32 13.89 -15.25
C ARG A 206 0.11 15.28 -14.64
N LYS A 207 -1.07 15.58 -14.10
CA LYS A 207 -1.38 16.89 -13.51
C LYS A 207 -0.47 17.22 -12.31
N ARG A 208 -0.15 16.21 -11.49
CA ARG A 208 0.80 16.34 -10.39
C ARG A 208 2.19 16.65 -10.92
N LEU A 209 2.70 15.85 -11.86
CA LEU A 209 4.01 16.08 -12.47
C LEU A 209 4.11 17.44 -13.16
N GLU A 210 3.09 17.88 -13.91
CA GLU A 210 3.05 19.23 -14.52
C GLU A 210 3.24 20.34 -13.48
N THR A 211 2.70 20.14 -12.28
CA THR A 211 2.83 21.13 -11.21
C THR A 211 4.21 21.09 -10.57
N GLU A 212 4.73 19.90 -10.25
CA GLU A 212 6.10 19.74 -9.74
C GLU A 212 7.14 20.25 -10.74
N TRP A 213 6.97 19.91 -12.03
CA TRP A 213 7.85 20.33 -13.11
C TRP A 213 7.86 21.85 -13.28
N ARG A 214 6.68 22.49 -13.22
CA ARG A 214 6.60 23.96 -13.24
C ARG A 214 7.35 24.59 -12.06
N HIS A 215 7.31 23.99 -10.88
CA HIS A 215 8.08 24.46 -9.73
C HIS A 215 9.58 24.28 -9.95
N ALA A 216 10.03 23.13 -10.47
CA ALA A 216 11.44 22.91 -10.80
C ALA A 216 11.94 23.93 -11.86
N LEU A 217 11.19 24.13 -12.95
CA LEU A 217 11.54 25.07 -14.02
C LEU A 217 11.49 26.55 -13.61
N SER A 218 10.79 26.88 -12.51
CA SER A 218 10.82 28.24 -11.97
C SER A 218 12.19 28.64 -11.44
N LYS A 219 13.08 27.67 -11.17
CA LYS A 219 14.46 27.90 -10.76
C LYS A 219 15.34 28.16 -11.98
N GLU A 220 15.71 29.41 -12.21
CA GLU A 220 16.55 29.82 -13.35
C GLU A 220 17.88 29.05 -13.41
N ARG A 221 18.46 28.68 -12.26
CA ARG A 221 19.70 27.89 -12.18
C ARG A 221 19.53 26.47 -12.73
N PHE A 222 18.36 25.87 -12.56
CA PHE A 222 18.06 24.55 -13.08
C PHE A 222 17.91 24.58 -14.60
N VAL A 223 17.16 25.56 -15.12
CA VAL A 223 17.00 25.75 -16.57
C VAL A 223 18.34 26.01 -17.26
N LYS A 224 19.18 26.88 -16.67
CA LYS A 224 20.55 27.15 -17.16
C LYS A 224 21.47 25.93 -17.10
N LEU A 225 21.28 25.05 -16.11
CA LEU A 225 22.03 23.80 -16.02
C LEU A 225 21.71 22.91 -17.22
N ILE A 226 20.42 22.69 -17.50
CA ILE A 226 19.95 21.86 -18.63
C ILE A 226 20.48 22.45 -19.94
N ALA A 227 20.23 23.73 -20.21
CA ALA A 227 20.69 24.39 -21.44
C ALA A 227 22.22 24.43 -21.62
N LYS A 228 23.01 24.24 -20.57
CA LYS A 228 24.48 24.17 -20.66
C LYS A 228 24.96 22.73 -20.84
N ALA A 229 24.27 21.80 -20.20
CA ALA A 229 24.59 20.38 -20.27
C ALA A 229 24.21 19.79 -21.63
N ASP A 230 23.10 20.24 -22.20
CA ASP A 230 22.58 19.79 -23.48
C ASP A 230 23.46 20.19 -24.68
N ASP A 231 23.35 19.44 -25.79
CA ASP A 231 24.09 19.70 -27.03
C ASP A 231 23.40 20.74 -27.94
N GLY A 232 22.08 20.84 -27.89
CA GLY A 232 21.26 21.86 -28.55
C GLY A 232 21.30 23.22 -27.86
N GLY A 233 21.78 23.25 -26.63
CA GLY A 233 21.98 24.47 -25.85
C GLY A 233 20.66 25.21 -25.58
N MET A 234 20.70 26.54 -25.51
CA MET A 234 19.49 27.36 -25.33
C MET A 234 18.50 27.26 -26.50
N ALA A 235 18.94 26.85 -27.70
CA ALA A 235 18.08 26.79 -28.89
C ALA A 235 17.21 25.53 -28.92
N GLY A 236 17.69 24.42 -28.34
CA GLY A 236 16.96 23.14 -28.23
C GLY A 236 16.23 22.94 -26.89
N LEU A 237 16.35 23.90 -25.97
CA LEU A 237 15.89 23.76 -24.58
C LEU A 237 14.42 23.34 -24.45
N ASP A 238 13.50 23.91 -25.24
CA ASP A 238 12.07 23.59 -25.12
C ASP A 238 11.77 22.13 -25.53
N GLU A 239 12.44 21.63 -26.58
CA GLU A 239 12.29 20.23 -27.03
C GLU A 239 12.88 19.28 -25.98
N GLU A 240 14.04 19.63 -25.44
CA GLU A 240 14.73 18.88 -24.39
C GLU A 240 13.88 18.79 -23.10
N LEU A 241 13.28 19.90 -22.68
CA LEU A 241 12.40 19.93 -21.51
C LEU A 241 11.13 19.08 -21.70
N GLU A 242 10.62 18.96 -22.93
CA GLU A 242 9.47 18.09 -23.25
C GLU A 242 9.87 16.61 -23.24
N GLU A 243 11.04 16.26 -23.79
CA GLU A 243 11.58 14.89 -23.75
C GLU A 243 11.83 14.44 -22.30
N MET A 244 12.47 15.28 -21.49
CA MET A 244 12.65 15.04 -20.04
C MET A 244 11.31 14.87 -19.30
N PHE A 245 10.31 15.69 -19.62
CA PHE A 245 9.00 15.60 -18.98
C PHE A 245 8.32 14.26 -19.25
N GLU A 246 8.36 13.77 -20.49
CA GLU A 246 7.76 12.49 -20.85
C GLU A 246 8.51 11.30 -20.23
N ILE A 247 9.86 11.37 -20.11
CA ILE A 247 10.65 10.38 -19.35
C ILE A 247 10.22 10.36 -17.89
N PHE A 248 10.11 11.53 -17.26
CA PHE A 248 9.62 11.60 -15.88
C PHE A 248 8.19 11.07 -15.78
N LEU A 249 7.30 11.40 -16.71
CA LEU A 249 5.91 10.96 -16.67
C LEU A 249 5.77 9.44 -16.70
N GLU A 250 6.53 8.77 -17.57
CA GLU A 250 6.57 7.31 -17.66
C GLU A 250 6.99 6.67 -16.33
N ASN A 251 7.94 7.31 -15.62
CA ASN A 251 8.53 6.80 -14.38
C ASN A 251 7.87 7.35 -13.10
N PHE A 252 6.98 8.34 -13.22
CA PHE A 252 6.52 9.16 -12.10
C PHE A 252 5.83 8.37 -10.98
N PRO A 253 5.00 7.33 -11.26
CA PRO A 253 4.40 6.52 -10.20
C PRO A 253 5.44 5.76 -9.36
N VAL A 254 6.54 5.29 -9.95
CA VAL A 254 7.63 4.61 -9.25
C VAL A 254 8.44 5.61 -8.45
N LEU A 255 8.85 6.73 -9.08
CA LEU A 255 9.62 7.78 -8.40
C LEU A 255 8.86 8.40 -7.22
N SER A 256 7.54 8.58 -7.34
CA SER A 256 6.72 9.10 -6.25
C SER A 256 6.69 8.15 -5.06
N ARG A 257 6.54 6.85 -5.31
CA ARG A 257 6.56 5.82 -4.24
C ARG A 257 7.94 5.69 -3.60
N LEU A 258 9.00 5.79 -4.41
CA LEU A 258 10.37 5.78 -3.93
C LEU A 258 10.63 6.97 -3.01
N PHE A 259 10.25 8.17 -3.44
CA PHE A 259 10.31 9.38 -2.62
C PHE A 259 9.54 9.20 -1.30
N ASP A 260 8.29 8.72 -1.36
CA ASP A 260 7.44 8.55 -0.19
C ASP A 260 8.01 7.47 0.78
N LEU A 261 8.66 6.41 0.27
CA LEU A 261 9.33 5.38 1.09
C LEU A 261 10.43 6.00 1.96
N TYR A 262 11.37 6.71 1.35
CA TYR A 262 12.49 7.31 2.07
C TYR A 262 12.04 8.46 2.99
N CYS A 263 11.03 9.24 2.59
CA CYS A 263 10.38 10.21 3.47
C CYS A 263 9.68 9.55 4.66
N CYS A 264 9.18 8.32 4.50
CA CYS A 264 8.54 7.60 5.58
C CYS A 264 9.55 7.05 6.60
N GLN A 265 10.68 6.53 6.14
CA GLN A 265 11.71 5.90 6.97
C GLN A 265 12.45 6.85 7.93
N GLN A 266 12.35 8.16 7.74
CA GLN A 266 12.93 9.13 8.68
C GLN A 266 12.12 9.25 9.98
N THR A 267 12.77 9.72 11.04
CA THR A 267 12.17 9.96 12.36
C THR A 267 11.21 11.16 12.39
N ALA A 268 11.23 12.01 11.37
CA ALA A 268 10.40 13.20 11.29
C ALA A 268 8.90 12.84 11.16
N GLU A 269 8.04 13.57 11.87
CA GLU A 269 6.59 13.34 11.94
C GLU A 269 5.81 14.58 11.46
N GLY A 270 4.51 14.41 11.22
CA GLY A 270 3.62 15.49 10.81
C GLY A 270 3.96 16.01 9.41
N GLU A 271 4.13 17.33 9.26
CA GLU A 271 4.36 17.96 7.94
C GLU A 271 5.71 17.56 7.35
N SER A 272 6.75 17.51 8.19
CA SER A 272 8.11 17.12 7.78
C SER A 272 8.23 15.66 7.32
N ALA A 273 7.23 14.80 7.59
CA ALA A 273 7.20 13.42 7.13
C ALA A 273 7.12 13.26 5.61
N TYR A 274 6.77 14.33 4.88
CA TYR A 274 6.55 14.34 3.42
C TYR A 274 7.66 15.06 2.66
N THR A 275 8.78 15.33 3.31
CA THR A 275 9.98 15.95 2.72
C THR A 275 11.19 15.09 3.03
N MET A 276 12.11 14.92 2.09
CA MET A 276 13.25 14.02 2.24
C MET A 276 14.43 14.73 2.90
N LYS A 277 14.80 14.33 4.12
CA LYS A 277 15.99 14.86 4.81
C LYS A 277 17.29 14.39 4.15
N PHE A 278 18.36 15.14 4.35
CA PHE A 278 19.70 14.84 3.81
C PHE A 278 20.14 13.39 4.03
N ASN A 279 19.99 12.87 5.26
CA ASN A 279 20.37 11.48 5.56
C ASN A 279 19.62 10.46 4.70
N LYS A 280 18.35 10.71 4.39
CA LYS A 280 17.54 9.81 3.56
C LYS A 280 17.83 9.96 2.08
N TRP A 281 18.20 11.15 1.63
CA TRP A 281 18.78 11.33 0.30
C TRP A 281 20.09 10.54 0.14
N HIS A 282 20.96 10.59 1.15
CA HIS A 282 22.23 9.87 1.15
C HIS A 282 22.03 8.34 1.14
N GLU A 283 21.13 7.82 2.00
CA GLU A 283 20.75 6.40 2.00
C GLU A 283 20.18 5.97 0.63
N LEU A 284 19.28 6.77 0.04
CA LEU A 284 18.76 6.52 -1.30
C LEU A 284 19.88 6.44 -2.35
N ALA A 285 20.82 7.40 -2.32
CA ALA A 285 21.94 7.41 -3.24
C ALA A 285 22.84 6.18 -3.09
N GLN A 286 23.00 5.66 -1.88
CA GLN A 286 23.76 4.44 -1.60
C GLN A 286 23.04 3.20 -2.10
N ASP A 287 21.76 3.04 -1.75
CA ASP A 287 20.97 1.85 -2.11
C ASP A 287 20.87 1.68 -3.64
N PHE A 288 20.79 2.81 -4.35
CA PHE A 288 20.71 2.87 -5.80
C PHE A 288 22.05 3.08 -6.50
N GLU A 289 23.16 3.14 -5.77
CA GLU A 289 24.51 3.29 -6.34
C GLU A 289 24.58 4.45 -7.34
N PHE A 290 24.07 5.62 -6.93
CA PHE A 290 24.12 6.84 -7.75
C PHE A 290 25.55 7.36 -7.94
N ASP A 291 26.46 7.01 -7.03
CA ASP A 291 27.86 7.34 -7.16
C ASP A 291 28.64 6.33 -8.01
N ASP A 292 29.77 6.79 -8.51
CA ASP A 292 30.79 6.00 -9.17
C ASP A 292 32.15 6.33 -8.52
N PRO A 293 32.67 5.44 -7.68
CA PRO A 293 33.96 5.64 -7.03
C PRO A 293 35.12 5.82 -8.02
N THR A 294 34.97 5.35 -9.26
CA THR A 294 35.98 5.48 -10.33
C THR A 294 35.85 6.78 -11.11
N SER A 295 34.69 7.43 -11.06
CA SER A 295 34.46 8.73 -11.69
C SER A 295 35.20 9.86 -10.97
N LYS A 296 35.60 10.88 -11.73
CA LYS A 296 36.22 12.08 -11.18
C LYS A 296 35.18 13.03 -10.57
N GLY A 297 33.96 13.07 -11.10
CA GLY A 297 32.92 14.04 -10.73
C GLY A 297 31.63 13.44 -10.17
N CYS A 298 31.52 12.11 -10.05
CA CYS A 298 30.31 11.43 -9.59
C CYS A 298 30.55 10.62 -8.30
N LYS A 299 31.30 11.15 -7.33
CA LYS A 299 31.49 10.45 -6.04
C LYS A 299 30.31 10.73 -5.11
N MET A 300 30.16 9.94 -4.04
CA MET A 300 29.12 10.20 -3.04
C MET A 300 29.12 11.65 -2.51
N ALA A 301 30.30 12.25 -2.33
CA ALA A 301 30.41 13.66 -1.93
C ALA A 301 29.86 14.64 -2.98
N ASP A 302 29.89 14.29 -4.27
CA ASP A 302 29.28 15.07 -5.34
C ASP A 302 27.75 14.89 -5.34
N ILE A 303 27.25 13.69 -5.04
CA ILE A 303 25.82 13.42 -4.85
C ILE A 303 25.27 14.18 -3.62
N ASP A 304 26.04 14.27 -2.54
CA ASP A 304 25.68 15.10 -1.38
C ASP A 304 25.62 16.59 -1.73
N ARG A 305 26.51 17.07 -2.62
CA ARG A 305 26.47 18.46 -3.12
C ARG A 305 25.23 18.71 -3.99
N VAL A 306 24.69 17.71 -4.67
CA VAL A 306 23.43 17.83 -5.42
C VAL A 306 22.28 18.20 -4.49
N PHE A 307 22.20 17.59 -3.31
CA PHE A 307 21.18 17.97 -2.30
C PHE A 307 21.30 19.45 -1.92
N ILE A 308 22.52 19.91 -1.63
CA ILE A 308 22.76 21.32 -1.24
C ILE A 308 22.39 22.27 -2.39
N ALA A 309 22.73 21.90 -3.62
CA ALA A 309 22.47 22.73 -4.80
C ALA A 309 20.97 22.82 -5.14
N THR A 310 20.21 21.75 -4.92
CA THR A 310 18.78 21.68 -5.23
C THR A 310 17.94 22.36 -4.16
N ASN A 311 18.31 22.23 -2.89
CA ASN A 311 17.61 22.85 -1.77
C ASN A 311 17.90 24.35 -1.60
N PHE A 312 18.79 24.92 -2.43
CA PHE A 312 19.11 26.34 -2.39
C PHE A 312 17.95 27.20 -2.94
N GLU A 313 17.40 28.06 -2.09
CA GLU A 313 16.31 28.98 -2.45
C GLU A 313 16.82 30.41 -2.68
N ASP A 314 16.68 30.91 -3.92
CA ASP A 314 17.00 32.30 -4.26
C ASP A 314 15.97 33.30 -3.66
N ASP A 315 14.70 32.88 -3.47
CA ASP A 315 13.61 33.72 -2.93
C ASP A 315 12.94 33.14 -1.67
N LYS A 316 13.49 33.52 -0.51
CA LYS A 316 12.97 33.15 0.82
C LYS A 316 11.57 33.70 1.15
N LYS A 317 10.99 34.56 0.30
CA LYS A 317 9.68 35.18 0.57
C LYS A 317 8.51 34.45 -0.08
N SER A 318 8.76 33.59 -1.05
CA SER A 318 7.71 32.86 -1.76
C SER A 318 6.90 31.95 -0.83
N GLU A 319 5.63 31.69 -1.14
CA GLU A 319 4.80 30.76 -0.34
C GLU A 319 5.38 29.34 -0.36
N VAL A 320 6.01 28.96 -1.46
CA VAL A 320 6.71 27.68 -1.60
C VAL A 320 7.90 27.62 -0.64
N ALA A 321 8.71 28.68 -0.57
CA ALA A 321 9.83 28.79 0.37
C ALA A 321 9.40 28.73 1.84
N GLN A 322 8.24 29.32 2.18
CA GLN A 322 7.72 29.27 3.55
C GLN A 322 7.22 27.88 3.96
N MET A 323 6.80 27.06 3.00
CA MET A 323 6.37 25.67 3.25
C MET A 323 7.51 24.66 3.12
N ASN A 324 8.59 25.03 2.44
CA ASN A 324 9.78 24.22 2.33
C ASN A 324 10.56 24.27 3.64
N ASP A 325 11.13 23.15 4.02
CA ASP A 325 12.02 23.07 5.17
C ASP A 325 13.45 23.14 4.63
N GLU A 326 14.20 24.16 5.08
CA GLU A 326 15.56 24.54 4.61
C GLU A 326 16.61 23.40 4.68
N ASN A 327 16.24 22.21 5.18
CA ASN A 327 17.12 21.04 5.27
C ASN A 327 16.49 19.75 4.70
N SER A 328 15.52 19.86 3.79
CA SER A 328 14.91 18.69 3.15
C SER A 328 14.39 18.99 1.75
N LEU A 329 14.43 17.97 0.88
CA LEU A 329 13.88 18.07 -0.47
C LEU A 329 12.36 17.86 -0.44
N THR A 330 11.66 18.78 -1.09
CA THR A 330 10.31 18.55 -1.62
C THR A 330 10.39 17.68 -2.89
N ARG A 331 9.26 17.21 -3.42
CA ARG A 331 9.30 16.28 -4.57
C ARG A 331 9.80 16.93 -5.85
N PHE A 332 9.45 18.18 -6.16
CA PHE A 332 10.02 18.87 -7.32
C PHE A 332 11.55 19.05 -7.20
N GLU A 333 12.08 19.26 -5.98
CA GLU A 333 13.52 19.32 -5.74
C GLU A 333 14.18 17.95 -5.88
N TYR A 334 13.48 16.90 -5.48
CA TYR A 334 13.91 15.53 -5.72
C TYR A 334 14.00 15.22 -7.23
N LEU A 335 13.03 15.65 -8.06
CA LEU A 335 13.12 15.51 -9.52
C LEU A 335 14.32 16.30 -10.09
N GLU A 336 14.54 17.52 -9.61
CA GLU A 336 15.72 18.32 -9.94
C GLU A 336 17.04 17.61 -9.57
N ALA A 337 17.06 16.99 -8.38
CA ALA A 337 18.20 16.24 -7.88
C ALA A 337 18.50 15.03 -8.76
N LEU A 338 17.47 14.28 -9.17
CA LEU A 338 17.65 13.16 -10.09
C LEU A 338 18.21 13.60 -11.44
N THR A 339 17.75 14.73 -12.02
CA THR A 339 18.36 15.27 -13.24
C THR A 339 19.84 15.59 -13.05
N ARG A 340 20.22 16.20 -11.92
CA ARG A 340 21.63 16.49 -11.62
C ARG A 340 22.46 15.22 -11.46
N VAL A 341 21.92 14.19 -10.79
CA VAL A 341 22.56 12.87 -10.67
C VAL A 341 22.74 12.24 -12.05
N ALA A 342 21.73 12.31 -12.91
CA ALA A 342 21.81 11.80 -14.28
C ALA A 342 22.96 12.45 -15.05
N LEU A 343 23.10 13.77 -14.96
CA LEU A 343 24.20 14.50 -15.60
C LEU A 343 25.58 14.17 -15.03
N LEU A 344 25.69 13.94 -13.73
CA LEU A 344 26.96 13.55 -13.10
C LEU A 344 27.36 12.12 -13.47
N ARG A 345 26.41 11.19 -13.45
CA ARG A 345 26.65 9.76 -13.63
C ARG A 345 26.75 9.34 -15.10
N PHE A 346 25.86 9.87 -15.92
CA PHE A 346 25.65 9.46 -17.30
C PHE A 346 25.83 10.59 -18.31
N GLY A 347 26.24 11.80 -17.89
CA GLY A 347 26.41 12.94 -18.80
C GLY A 347 27.70 12.92 -19.60
N LYS A 348 28.26 14.12 -19.86
CA LYS A 348 29.38 14.32 -20.80
C LYS A 348 30.62 13.49 -20.48
N GLU A 349 30.93 13.27 -19.21
CA GLU A 349 32.07 12.44 -18.80
C GLU A 349 31.90 10.97 -19.20
N ALA A 350 30.65 10.50 -19.34
CA ALA A 350 30.28 9.17 -19.83
C ALA A 350 30.02 9.14 -21.34
N GLY A 351 30.18 10.26 -22.05
CA GLY A 351 30.03 10.37 -23.51
C GLY A 351 28.61 10.69 -24.01
N ILE A 352 27.64 10.92 -23.12
CA ILE A 352 26.28 11.34 -23.49
C ILE A 352 26.19 12.86 -23.34
N ASN A 353 25.77 13.55 -24.40
CA ASN A 353 25.69 15.02 -24.43
C ASN A 353 24.25 15.55 -24.39
N ASP A 354 23.27 14.67 -24.51
CA ASP A 354 21.83 14.96 -24.47
C ASP A 354 21.30 14.69 -23.05
N VAL A 355 20.61 15.65 -22.45
CA VAL A 355 20.23 15.58 -21.04
C VAL A 355 19.12 14.54 -20.82
N SER A 356 18.22 14.39 -21.78
CA SER A 356 17.10 13.45 -21.75
C SER A 356 17.62 12.02 -21.86
N ASP A 357 18.60 11.75 -22.72
CA ASP A 357 19.27 10.46 -22.82
C ASP A 357 19.97 10.08 -21.49
N SER A 358 20.68 11.03 -20.86
CA SER A 358 21.28 10.80 -19.54
C SER A 358 20.23 10.51 -18.46
N LEU A 359 19.09 11.21 -18.50
CA LEU A 359 17.98 10.99 -17.57
C LEU A 359 17.32 9.62 -17.79
N ASP A 360 17.12 9.20 -19.03
CA ASP A 360 16.57 7.88 -19.38
C ASP A 360 17.47 6.75 -18.88
N CYS A 361 18.80 6.90 -19.03
CA CYS A 361 19.78 5.98 -18.44
C CYS A 361 19.66 5.88 -16.91
N LEU A 362 19.47 7.01 -16.21
CA LEU A 362 19.24 6.98 -14.77
C LEU A 362 17.93 6.27 -14.41
N MET A 363 16.85 6.49 -15.17
CA MET A 363 15.56 5.82 -14.92
C MET A 363 15.67 4.32 -15.13
N GLN A 364 16.37 3.87 -16.17
CA GLN A 364 16.66 2.46 -16.39
C GLN A 364 17.47 1.88 -15.24
N HIS A 365 18.54 2.55 -14.80
CA HIS A 365 19.35 2.13 -13.65
C HIS A 365 18.51 1.99 -12.38
N ILE A 366 17.64 2.95 -12.08
CA ILE A 366 16.72 2.89 -10.92
C ILE A 366 15.80 1.67 -11.01
N ARG A 367 15.24 1.35 -12.19
CA ARG A 367 14.38 0.17 -12.38
C ARG A 367 15.16 -1.13 -12.14
N GLU A 368 16.35 -1.25 -12.73
CA GLU A 368 17.23 -2.41 -12.55
C GLU A 368 17.61 -2.62 -11.08
N ARG A 369 17.87 -1.54 -10.33
CA ARG A 369 18.14 -1.61 -8.89
C ARG A 369 16.93 -2.03 -8.07
N ILE A 370 15.73 -1.51 -8.39
CA ILE A 370 14.48 -1.93 -7.75
C ILE A 370 14.22 -3.41 -7.98
N GLU A 371 14.43 -3.90 -9.21
CA GLU A 371 14.28 -5.32 -9.56
C GLU A 371 15.30 -6.20 -8.84
N ALA A 372 16.57 -5.79 -8.80
CA ALA A 372 17.61 -6.48 -8.05
C ALA A 372 17.33 -6.54 -6.53
N GLN A 373 16.61 -5.56 -6.01
CA GLN A 373 16.20 -5.48 -4.61
C GLN A 373 14.78 -6.00 -4.34
N ALA A 374 14.10 -6.59 -5.34
CA ALA A 374 12.71 -7.03 -5.19
C ALA A 374 12.52 -8.12 -4.11
N GLU A 375 13.58 -8.87 -3.83
CA GLU A 375 13.62 -9.86 -2.75
C GLU A 375 13.66 -9.22 -1.36
N ASP A 376 14.21 -8.00 -1.24
CA ASP A 376 14.22 -7.26 0.01
C ASP A 376 12.80 -6.76 0.35
N LYS A 377 12.33 -7.20 1.51
CA LYS A 377 11.01 -6.82 2.04
C LYS A 377 10.90 -5.31 2.25
N SER A 378 12.01 -4.60 2.45
CA SER A 378 12.03 -3.15 2.64
C SER A 378 11.61 -2.37 1.39
N PHE A 379 11.82 -2.94 0.19
CA PHE A 379 11.54 -2.32 -1.12
C PHE A 379 10.20 -2.70 -1.73
N ARG A 380 9.53 -3.74 -1.22
CA ARG A 380 8.18 -4.15 -1.66
C ARG A 380 7.17 -3.00 -1.78
N PRO A 381 7.16 -1.98 -0.91
CA PRO A 381 6.22 -0.86 -1.05
C PRO A 381 6.39 -0.04 -2.33
N VAL A 382 7.59 -0.02 -2.92
CA VAL A 382 7.86 0.67 -4.19
C VAL A 382 7.30 -0.12 -5.36
N LEU A 383 7.30 -1.45 -5.27
CA LEU A 383 6.83 -2.36 -6.32
C LEU A 383 5.30 -2.38 -6.39
N VAL A 384 4.64 -2.49 -5.24
CA VAL A 384 3.18 -2.66 -5.19
C VAL A 384 2.46 -1.33 -5.42
N SER A 385 1.59 -1.28 -6.42
CA SER A 385 0.76 -0.10 -6.68
C SER A 385 -0.26 0.09 -5.55
N PRO A 386 -0.46 1.31 -5.02
CA PRO A 386 -1.53 1.60 -4.07
C PRO A 386 -2.92 1.20 -4.61
N ASN A 387 -3.11 1.25 -5.94
CA ASN A 387 -4.34 0.82 -6.59
C ASN A 387 -4.54 -0.70 -6.53
N ALA A 388 -3.48 -1.50 -6.51
CA ALA A 388 -3.59 -2.96 -6.36
C ALA A 388 -4.20 -3.33 -5.01
N PHE A 389 -3.78 -2.66 -3.94
CA PHE A 389 -4.43 -2.79 -2.63
C PHE A 389 -5.89 -2.36 -2.67
N ARG A 390 -6.20 -1.22 -3.33
CA ARG A 390 -7.57 -0.72 -3.44
C ARG A 390 -8.49 -1.68 -4.22
N ALA A 391 -7.97 -2.38 -5.22
CA ALA A 391 -8.75 -3.39 -5.95
C ALA A 391 -9.20 -4.53 -5.01
N ARG A 392 -8.34 -4.94 -4.07
CA ARG A 392 -8.70 -5.91 -3.02
C ARG A 392 -9.64 -5.34 -1.97
N MET A 393 -9.50 -4.06 -1.63
CA MET A 393 -10.33 -3.36 -0.66
C MET A 393 -11.75 -3.12 -1.19
N TYR A 394 -11.90 -2.80 -2.47
CA TYR A 394 -13.18 -2.48 -3.09
C TYR A 394 -13.93 -3.73 -3.55
N ARG A 395 -14.22 -4.61 -2.58
CA ARG A 395 -15.04 -5.82 -2.75
C ARG A 395 -16.25 -5.78 -1.80
N GLU A 396 -17.29 -6.53 -2.15
CA GLU A 396 -18.53 -6.63 -1.37
C GLU A 396 -18.27 -7.02 0.09
N ALA A 397 -17.60 -8.16 0.31
CA ALA A 397 -17.30 -8.64 1.65
C ALA A 397 -16.57 -7.61 2.54
N VAL A 398 -15.62 -6.87 1.98
CA VAL A 398 -14.91 -5.80 2.71
C VAL A 398 -15.84 -4.63 3.01
N ALA A 399 -16.70 -4.27 2.06
CA ALA A 399 -17.68 -3.21 2.26
C ALA A 399 -18.70 -3.57 3.35
N ASP A 400 -19.13 -4.83 3.42
CA ASP A 400 -20.09 -5.31 4.41
C ASP A 400 -19.52 -5.22 5.83
N VAL A 401 -18.32 -5.77 6.04
CA VAL A 401 -17.59 -5.69 7.33
C VAL A 401 -17.42 -4.24 7.78
N LEU A 402 -16.98 -3.35 6.88
CA LEU A 402 -16.81 -1.94 7.20
C LEU A 402 -18.14 -1.21 7.45
N THR A 403 -19.22 -1.62 6.78
CA THR A 403 -20.57 -1.05 6.96
C THR A 403 -21.14 -1.42 8.31
N GLU A 404 -20.97 -2.67 8.74
CA GLU A 404 -21.36 -3.13 10.07
C GLU A 404 -20.68 -2.32 11.19
N HIS A 405 -19.41 -1.96 10.97
CA HIS A 405 -18.59 -1.23 11.94
C HIS A 405 -18.64 0.30 11.75
N GLU A 406 -19.39 0.81 10.76
CA GLU A 406 -19.30 2.20 10.30
C GLU A 406 -19.62 3.23 11.41
N ALA A 407 -20.62 2.92 12.25
CA ALA A 407 -21.11 3.84 13.26
C ALA A 407 -20.03 4.22 14.30
N TRP A 408 -19.32 3.23 14.84
CA TRP A 408 -18.26 3.48 15.82
C TRP A 408 -16.97 3.95 15.14
N LEU A 409 -16.68 3.49 13.92
CA LEU A 409 -15.56 3.99 13.13
C LEU A 409 -15.66 5.50 12.86
N LYS A 410 -16.87 6.00 12.54
CA LYS A 410 -17.14 7.44 12.41
C LYS A 410 -16.92 8.18 13.74
N ALA A 411 -17.35 7.58 14.85
CA ALA A 411 -17.17 8.18 16.18
C ALA A 411 -15.69 8.24 16.57
N ALA A 412 -14.93 7.18 16.31
CA ALA A 412 -13.49 7.11 16.52
C ALA A 412 -12.75 8.16 15.66
N PHE A 413 -13.03 8.20 14.36
CA PHE A 413 -12.48 9.22 13.47
C PHE A 413 -12.77 10.64 13.97
N ALA A 414 -14.00 10.90 14.40
CA ALA A 414 -14.41 12.21 14.93
C ALA A 414 -13.73 12.57 16.27
N HIS A 415 -13.39 11.56 17.08
CA HIS A 415 -12.72 11.71 18.36
C HIS A 415 -11.23 12.01 18.21
N PHE A 416 -10.54 11.26 17.35
CA PHE A 416 -9.08 11.36 17.22
C PHE A 416 -8.61 12.49 16.29
N ARG A 417 -9.50 13.05 15.46
CA ARG A 417 -9.15 14.14 14.54
C ARG A 417 -8.57 15.37 15.24
N ALA A 418 -7.73 16.11 14.51
CA ALA A 418 -6.99 17.21 15.08
C ALA A 418 -7.90 18.33 15.64
N PRO A 419 -7.66 18.82 16.86
CA PRO A 419 -8.39 19.94 17.41
C PRO A 419 -8.25 21.18 16.53
N GLY A 420 -9.37 21.71 16.03
CA GLY A 420 -9.40 22.89 15.15
C GLY A 420 -9.34 22.61 13.64
N ARG A 421 -8.91 21.41 13.19
CA ARG A 421 -9.10 20.97 11.80
C ARG A 421 -10.41 20.18 11.72
N LYS A 422 -11.50 20.88 11.37
CA LYS A 422 -12.88 20.42 11.63
C LYS A 422 -13.29 19.09 10.97
N THR A 423 -12.51 18.49 10.09
CA THR A 423 -12.96 17.33 9.29
C THR A 423 -11.88 16.29 8.96
N ARG A 424 -10.64 16.42 9.44
CA ARG A 424 -9.54 15.52 9.03
C ARG A 424 -8.66 15.08 10.21
N LEU A 425 -8.18 13.85 10.13
CA LEU A 425 -7.31 13.20 11.11
C LEU A 425 -5.85 13.46 10.74
N ASP A 426 -5.08 14.12 11.59
CA ASP A 426 -3.64 14.30 11.37
C ASP A 426 -2.85 13.06 11.83
N MET A 427 -1.55 13.04 11.52
CA MET A 427 -0.67 11.92 11.86
C MET A 427 -0.59 11.66 13.37
N GLU A 428 -0.62 12.71 14.18
CA GLU A 428 -0.61 12.57 15.64
C GLU A 428 -1.94 11.98 16.16
N GLY A 429 -3.08 12.43 15.63
CA GLY A 429 -4.37 11.81 15.90
C GLY A 429 -4.41 10.34 15.51
N TRP A 430 -3.81 9.97 14.38
CA TRP A 430 -3.65 8.58 13.96
C TRP A 430 -2.79 7.76 14.93
N PHE A 431 -1.65 8.28 15.38
CA PHE A 431 -0.83 7.60 16.37
C PHE A 431 -1.54 7.41 17.70
N ARG A 432 -2.28 8.42 18.17
CA ARG A 432 -3.14 8.26 19.36
C ARG A 432 -4.21 7.18 19.15
N PHE A 433 -4.82 7.10 17.96
CA PHE A 433 -5.76 6.04 17.65
C PHE A 433 -5.09 4.66 17.74
N CYS A 434 -3.90 4.49 17.14
CA CYS A 434 -3.14 3.24 17.21
C CYS A 434 -2.72 2.87 18.63
N ASP A 435 -2.28 3.85 19.43
CA ASP A 435 -1.88 3.68 20.83
C ASP A 435 -3.06 3.20 21.69
N LYS A 436 -4.20 3.89 21.59
CA LYS A 436 -5.40 3.54 22.34
C LYS A 436 -6.06 2.24 21.88
N GLY A 437 -5.93 1.90 20.61
CA GLY A 437 -6.33 0.60 20.06
C GLY A 437 -5.36 -0.54 20.38
N ASP A 438 -4.29 -0.29 21.15
CA ASP A 438 -3.27 -1.26 21.54
C ASP A 438 -2.55 -1.94 20.35
N LEU A 439 -2.52 -1.24 19.20
CA LEU A 439 -2.03 -1.78 17.93
C LEU A 439 -0.51 -1.94 17.93
N TYR A 440 0.20 -1.20 18.78
CA TYR A 440 1.65 -1.31 18.93
C TYR A 440 2.09 -2.62 19.60
N LEU A 441 1.27 -3.20 20.49
CA LEU A 441 1.56 -4.49 21.10
C LEU A 441 1.41 -5.66 20.10
N GLY A 442 0.66 -5.47 19.02
CA GLY A 442 0.51 -6.42 17.92
C GLY A 442 1.71 -6.52 16.97
N GLY A 443 2.86 -5.91 17.31
CA GLY A 443 4.06 -5.91 16.47
C GLY A 443 4.12 -4.80 15.42
N VAL A 444 3.12 -3.90 15.39
CA VAL A 444 3.17 -2.71 14.54
C VAL A 444 4.06 -1.67 15.22
N GLY A 445 5.20 -1.34 14.62
CA GLY A 445 6.00 -0.21 15.07
C GLY A 445 5.36 1.13 14.69
N ARG A 446 5.73 2.22 15.39
CA ARG A 446 5.30 3.58 15.01
C ARG A 446 5.67 3.94 13.57
N LEU A 447 6.82 3.45 13.08
CA LEU A 447 7.22 3.57 11.68
C LEU A 447 6.24 2.88 10.72
N THR A 448 5.79 1.67 11.05
CA THR A 448 4.79 0.94 10.25
C THR A 448 3.44 1.66 10.24
N ALA A 449 3.00 2.18 11.38
CA ALA A 449 1.79 3.00 11.45
C ALA A 449 1.92 4.28 10.60
N LYS A 450 3.11 4.89 10.56
CA LYS A 450 3.43 6.04 9.69
C LYS A 450 3.36 5.66 8.21
N GLN A 451 3.90 4.50 7.83
CA GLN A 451 3.84 3.98 6.46
C GLN A 451 2.40 3.79 6.01
N VAL A 452 1.58 3.14 6.83
CA VAL A 452 0.15 2.95 6.59
C VAL A 452 -0.58 4.28 6.40
N PHE A 453 -0.28 5.27 7.25
CA PHE A 453 -0.84 6.62 7.13
C PHE A 453 -0.48 7.26 5.79
N MET A 454 0.78 7.19 5.37
CA MET A 454 1.23 7.79 4.11
C MET A 454 0.65 7.06 2.88
N TRP A 455 0.57 5.73 2.90
CA TRP A 455 0.14 4.93 1.74
C TRP A 455 -1.38 4.90 1.51
N CYS A 456 -2.19 5.31 2.49
CA CYS A 456 -3.64 5.36 2.32
C CYS A 456 -4.13 6.56 1.48
N HIS A 457 -3.26 7.55 1.24
CA HIS A 457 -3.58 8.74 0.46
C HIS A 457 -3.76 8.47 -1.03
N MET A 458 -4.74 9.12 -1.63
CA MET A 458 -4.79 9.28 -3.09
C MET A 458 -3.82 10.37 -3.53
N GLN A 459 -3.43 10.32 -4.81
CA GLN A 459 -2.58 11.34 -5.39
C GLN A 459 -3.31 12.70 -5.38
N VAL A 460 -2.58 13.75 -5.01
CA VAL A 460 -3.02 15.15 -5.08
C VAL A 460 -2.33 15.84 -6.24
N SER A 461 -3.02 16.79 -6.88
CA SER A 461 -2.47 17.47 -8.06
C SER A 461 -1.37 18.49 -7.74
N CYS A 462 -1.26 18.94 -6.49
CA CYS A 462 -0.26 19.91 -6.08
C CYS A 462 -0.05 19.82 -4.56
N GLU A 463 1.19 19.56 -4.12
CA GLU A 463 1.48 19.42 -2.69
C GLU A 463 1.36 20.72 -1.90
N VAL A 464 1.60 21.87 -2.53
CA VAL A 464 1.53 23.18 -1.89
C VAL A 464 0.07 23.55 -1.62
N THR A 465 -0.78 23.52 -2.66
CA THR A 465 -2.19 23.94 -2.53
C THR A 465 -3.06 22.90 -1.83
N ALA A 466 -2.76 21.61 -2.01
CA ALA A 466 -3.49 20.51 -1.37
C ALA A 466 -2.77 19.98 -0.12
N ARG A 467 -1.83 20.75 0.47
CA ARG A 467 -0.98 20.30 1.58
C ARG A 467 -1.75 19.68 2.73
N ASN A 468 -2.82 20.35 3.16
CA ASN A 468 -3.66 19.85 4.25
C ASN A 468 -4.28 18.48 3.93
N ARG A 469 -4.60 18.19 2.66
CA ARG A 469 -5.10 16.87 2.25
C ARG A 469 -4.03 15.80 2.29
N LEU A 470 -2.80 16.17 1.91
CA LEU A 470 -1.66 15.27 1.91
C LEU A 470 -1.23 14.86 3.33
N ILE A 471 -1.32 15.76 4.31
CA ILE A 471 -0.83 15.53 5.69
C ILE A 471 -1.93 15.09 6.67
N THR A 472 -3.18 14.95 6.22
CA THR A 472 -4.31 14.54 7.08
C THR A 472 -5.27 13.63 6.34
N LEU A 473 -5.87 12.65 7.02
CA LEU A 473 -6.83 11.70 6.45
C LEU A 473 -8.26 12.27 6.52
N GLY A 474 -8.98 12.16 5.42
CA GLY A 474 -10.43 12.09 5.40
C GLY A 474 -10.94 10.75 5.92
N PHE A 475 -12.25 10.59 6.05
CA PHE A 475 -12.83 9.36 6.58
C PHE A 475 -12.53 8.15 5.67
N MET A 476 -12.59 8.31 4.35
CA MET A 476 -12.26 7.21 3.43
C MET A 476 -10.80 6.79 3.48
N GLU A 477 -9.88 7.74 3.69
CA GLU A 477 -8.45 7.46 3.86
C GLU A 477 -8.19 6.77 5.21
N PHE A 478 -8.92 7.14 6.26
CA PHE A 478 -8.90 6.44 7.56
C PHE A 478 -9.35 4.98 7.44
N LEU A 479 -10.44 4.69 6.71
CA LEU A 479 -10.86 3.31 6.45
C LEU A 479 -9.78 2.52 5.70
N GLU A 480 -9.20 3.11 4.65
CA GLU A 480 -8.08 2.48 3.91
C GLU A 480 -6.86 2.23 4.81
N ALA A 481 -6.54 3.16 5.73
CA ALA A 481 -5.47 2.98 6.69
C ALA A 481 -5.72 1.77 7.62
N ILE A 482 -6.94 1.59 8.13
CA ILE A 482 -7.30 0.41 8.95
C ILE A 482 -7.18 -0.88 8.13
N CYS A 483 -7.67 -0.90 6.90
CA CYS A 483 -7.57 -2.09 6.05
C CYS A 483 -6.12 -2.44 5.72
N ARG A 484 -5.26 -1.45 5.48
CA ARG A 484 -3.81 -1.66 5.27
C ARG A 484 -3.16 -2.18 6.55
N LEU A 485 -3.56 -1.67 7.71
CA LEU A 485 -3.08 -2.12 9.00
C LEU A 485 -3.47 -3.59 9.27
N ALA A 486 -4.69 -3.99 8.90
CA ALA A 486 -5.14 -5.39 8.97
C ALA A 486 -4.22 -6.32 8.16
N ASP A 487 -3.84 -5.91 6.94
CA ASP A 487 -2.97 -6.70 6.06
C ASP A 487 -1.52 -6.78 6.58
N VAL A 488 -1.07 -5.77 7.33
CA VAL A 488 0.23 -5.75 8.00
C VAL A 488 0.25 -6.66 9.23
N ILE A 489 -0.78 -6.59 10.08
CA ILE A 489 -0.86 -7.39 11.32
C ILE A 489 -1.12 -8.87 11.00
N PHE A 490 -1.97 -9.13 10.01
CA PHE A 490 -2.34 -10.47 9.58
C PHE A 490 -1.83 -10.73 8.16
N PRO A 491 -0.51 -10.89 7.96
CA PRO A 491 0.03 -11.09 6.61
C PRO A 491 -0.57 -12.34 5.97
N CYS A 492 -1.00 -12.21 4.71
CA CYS A 492 -1.48 -13.35 3.93
C CYS A 492 -0.30 -14.31 3.74
N SER A 493 -0.50 -15.63 3.92
CA SER A 493 0.51 -16.57 3.42
C SER A 493 0.56 -16.43 1.89
N THR A 494 1.77 -16.45 1.34
CA THR A 494 2.09 -15.98 -0.02
C THR A 494 1.35 -16.73 -1.14
N TYR A 495 0.80 -17.91 -0.86
CA TYR A 495 0.20 -18.79 -1.88
C TYR A 495 -1.15 -18.29 -2.41
N LYS A 496 -2.02 -17.70 -1.58
CA LYS A 496 -3.34 -17.18 -2.05
C LYS A 496 -3.30 -15.74 -2.55
N GLN A 497 -2.24 -14.98 -2.28
CA GLN A 497 -2.12 -13.63 -2.83
C GLN A 497 -2.03 -13.69 -4.36
N GLN A 498 -1.32 -14.68 -4.89
CA GLN A 498 -1.23 -14.95 -6.33
C GLN A 498 -2.57 -15.41 -6.94
N GLU A 499 -3.36 -16.22 -6.22
CA GLU A 499 -4.71 -16.62 -6.67
C GLU A 499 -5.71 -15.45 -6.63
N LEU A 500 -5.60 -14.55 -5.65
CA LEU A 500 -6.42 -13.35 -5.54
C LEU A 500 -6.05 -12.28 -6.58
N ASP A 501 -4.76 -12.15 -6.88
CA ASP A 501 -4.26 -11.26 -7.93
C ASP A 501 -4.58 -11.84 -9.33
N ALA A 502 -4.65 -13.17 -9.47
CA ALA A 502 -5.10 -13.86 -10.68
C ALA A 502 -6.64 -13.86 -10.86
N ALA A 503 -7.43 -13.77 -9.77
CA ALA A 503 -8.89 -13.73 -9.82
C ALA A 503 -9.47 -12.32 -10.07
N GLY A 504 -8.63 -11.28 -10.01
CA GLY A 504 -8.98 -9.91 -10.36
C GLY A 504 -8.60 -9.60 -11.81
N GLU A 505 -9.39 -10.06 -12.77
CA GLU A 505 -9.20 -9.87 -14.21
C GLU A 505 -8.83 -8.43 -14.61
N ALA A 506 -7.53 -8.19 -14.88
CA ALA A 506 -6.96 -7.32 -15.92
C ALA A 506 -5.41 -7.40 -15.97
N MET A 507 -4.82 -8.58 -15.90
CA MET A 507 -3.40 -8.79 -16.24
C MET A 507 -3.26 -10.01 -17.14
N ASP A 508 -2.58 -9.84 -18.27
CA ASP A 508 -2.20 -10.92 -19.18
C ASP A 508 -1.17 -11.84 -18.50
N TRP A 509 -1.32 -13.14 -18.73
CA TRP A 509 -0.90 -14.23 -17.87
C TRP A 509 0.50 -14.77 -18.24
N ASP A 510 1.03 -14.43 -19.42
CA ASP A 510 2.33 -14.95 -19.89
C ASP A 510 3.54 -14.24 -19.27
N ASP A 511 3.43 -12.97 -18.86
CA ASP A 511 4.50 -12.18 -18.21
C ASP A 511 4.73 -12.59 -16.75
N LEU A 512 3.65 -12.93 -16.03
CA LEU A 512 3.72 -13.47 -14.67
C LEU A 512 4.30 -14.91 -14.66
N CYS A 513 4.14 -15.66 -15.76
CA CYS A 513 4.64 -17.03 -15.93
C CYS A 513 6.14 -17.14 -16.29
N ALA A 514 6.79 -16.06 -16.77
CA ALA A 514 8.23 -16.04 -17.05
C ALA A 514 9.07 -15.65 -15.82
N PHE A 515 8.53 -14.76 -14.98
CA PHE A 515 9.21 -14.22 -13.79
C PHE A 515 9.22 -15.20 -12.60
N VAL A 516 8.20 -16.05 -12.46
CA VAL A 516 8.06 -16.98 -11.31
C VAL A 516 8.90 -18.26 -11.46
N LYS A 517 9.48 -18.54 -12.65
CA LYS A 517 10.17 -19.81 -12.93
C LYS A 517 11.64 -19.90 -12.47
N THR A 518 12.22 -18.84 -11.89
CA THR A 518 13.68 -18.80 -11.64
C THR A 518 14.12 -18.68 -10.19
N VAL A 519 13.22 -18.66 -9.19
CA VAL A 519 13.65 -18.45 -7.80
C VAL A 519 13.31 -19.64 -6.90
N GLU A 520 14.33 -20.42 -6.56
CA GLU A 520 14.35 -21.36 -5.43
C GLU A 520 14.28 -20.56 -4.11
N TRP A 521 13.26 -20.80 -3.29
CA TRP A 521 13.11 -20.12 -1.98
C TRP A 521 13.17 -21.08 -0.80
N ASN A 522 13.85 -20.60 0.24
CA ASN A 522 14.50 -21.30 1.36
C ASN A 522 13.60 -21.51 2.61
N ASP A 523 14.00 -22.45 3.46
CA ASP A 523 13.24 -23.20 4.48
C ASP A 523 12.62 -22.42 5.68
N TYR A 524 12.83 -21.11 5.83
CA TYR A 524 12.45 -20.39 7.05
C TYR A 524 10.95 -19.99 7.13
N VAL A 525 10.24 -19.92 6.00
CA VAL A 525 8.79 -19.65 5.97
C VAL A 525 7.97 -20.91 6.28
N HIS A 526 8.53 -22.09 6.06
CA HIS A 526 7.84 -23.36 6.30
C HIS A 526 7.64 -23.66 7.79
N GLU A 527 8.53 -23.24 8.69
CA GLU A 527 8.38 -23.57 10.12
C GLU A 527 7.37 -22.68 10.88
N THR A 528 7.12 -21.44 10.45
CA THR A 528 6.15 -20.55 11.14
C THR A 528 4.79 -20.45 10.45
N MET A 529 4.67 -20.80 9.15
CA MET A 529 3.42 -20.69 8.38
C MET A 529 2.71 -22.03 8.10
N ALA A 530 3.26 -23.17 8.52
CA ALA A 530 2.65 -24.48 8.26
C ALA A 530 1.34 -24.78 9.01
N SER A 531 0.82 -23.86 9.84
CA SER A 531 -0.39 -24.12 10.66
C SER A 531 -1.47 -23.04 10.69
N LYS A 532 -1.29 -21.87 10.04
CA LYS A 532 -2.31 -20.81 10.05
C LYS A 532 -3.03 -20.72 8.71
N GLU A 533 -4.34 -20.95 8.75
CA GLU A 533 -5.25 -20.76 7.62
C GLU A 533 -5.10 -19.35 7.04
N VAL A 534 -5.10 -19.29 5.71
CA VAL A 534 -4.92 -18.03 4.97
C VAL A 534 -6.22 -17.24 4.99
N LYS A 535 -6.24 -16.16 5.76
CA LYS A 535 -7.41 -15.29 5.91
C LYS A 535 -7.58 -14.33 4.73
N LEU A 536 -8.83 -14.12 4.30
CA LEU A 536 -9.18 -13.08 3.32
C LEU A 536 -9.09 -11.68 3.96
N LEU A 537 -9.01 -10.63 3.13
CA LEU A 537 -8.83 -9.26 3.65
C LEU A 537 -9.98 -8.83 4.57
N ASP A 538 -11.20 -9.18 4.23
CA ASP A 538 -12.42 -8.97 5.02
C ASP A 538 -12.34 -9.64 6.40
N GLU A 539 -11.99 -10.93 6.47
CA GLU A 539 -11.76 -11.64 7.74
C GLU A 539 -10.67 -11.00 8.60
N LYS A 540 -9.57 -10.54 7.98
CA LYS A 540 -8.49 -9.81 8.70
C LYS A 540 -8.98 -8.46 9.23
N ILE A 541 -9.82 -7.77 8.46
CA ILE A 541 -10.41 -6.48 8.84
C ILE A 541 -11.36 -6.68 10.01
N GLU A 542 -12.22 -7.70 9.97
CA GLU A 542 -13.12 -8.02 11.07
C GLU A 542 -12.34 -8.28 12.36
N GLU A 543 -11.32 -9.13 12.32
CA GLU A 543 -10.50 -9.45 13.49
C GLU A 543 -9.77 -8.23 14.08
N ILE A 544 -9.19 -7.35 13.25
CA ILE A 544 -8.54 -6.12 13.77
C ILE A 544 -9.59 -5.15 14.35
N LEU A 545 -10.76 -5.05 13.73
CA LEU A 545 -11.82 -4.15 14.18
C LEU A 545 -12.41 -4.60 15.50
N GLU A 546 -12.66 -5.89 15.68
CA GLU A 546 -13.11 -6.48 16.95
C GLU A 546 -12.08 -6.27 18.06
N MET A 547 -10.79 -6.46 17.76
CA MET A 547 -9.70 -6.21 18.71
C MET A 547 -9.66 -4.74 19.15
N ILE A 548 -9.67 -3.80 18.20
CA ILE A 548 -9.66 -2.35 18.47
C ILE A 548 -10.91 -1.96 19.26
N LEU A 549 -12.08 -2.44 18.85
CA LEU A 549 -13.35 -2.16 19.49
C LEU A 549 -13.37 -2.65 20.93
N GLY A 550 -12.94 -3.89 21.18
CA GLY A 550 -12.83 -4.47 22.52
C GLY A 550 -11.93 -3.63 23.44
N LYS A 551 -10.77 -3.18 22.93
CA LYS A 551 -9.85 -2.30 23.67
C LYS A 551 -10.46 -0.95 24.01
N PHE A 552 -11.15 -0.32 23.07
CA PHE A 552 -11.86 0.93 23.36
C PHE A 552 -13.00 0.74 24.36
N MET A 553 -13.74 -0.37 24.26
CA MET A 553 -14.82 -0.67 25.20
C MET A 553 -14.29 -0.87 26.62
N GLU A 554 -13.17 -1.57 26.77
CA GLU A 554 -12.45 -1.73 28.04
C GLU A 554 -11.99 -0.39 28.60
N GLU A 555 -11.27 0.41 27.80
CA GLU A 555 -10.74 1.72 28.24
C GLU A 555 -11.85 2.69 28.67
N TRP A 556 -12.99 2.66 27.99
CA TRP A 556 -14.11 3.55 28.27
C TRP A 556 -15.11 2.98 29.28
N GLY A 557 -14.89 1.77 29.78
CA GLY A 557 -15.77 1.08 30.71
C GLY A 557 -17.20 0.99 30.18
N VAL A 558 -17.37 0.46 28.96
CA VAL A 558 -18.67 0.22 28.32
C VAL A 558 -18.79 -1.22 27.87
N GLN A 559 -20.01 -1.75 27.87
CA GLN A 559 -20.27 -3.16 27.51
C GLN A 559 -20.86 -3.34 26.11
N ASP A 560 -21.31 -2.27 25.47
CA ASP A 560 -21.86 -2.32 24.12
C ASP A 560 -21.27 -1.22 23.20
N PRO A 561 -21.16 -1.48 21.88
CA PRO A 561 -20.63 -0.50 20.92
C PRO A 561 -21.44 0.80 20.84
N GLY A 562 -22.75 0.75 21.06
CA GLY A 562 -23.62 1.93 21.02
C GLY A 562 -23.29 2.93 22.13
N SER A 563 -23.06 2.43 23.34
CA SER A 563 -22.57 3.22 24.49
C SER A 563 -21.18 3.80 24.23
N LEU A 564 -20.28 3.06 23.57
CA LEU A 564 -18.98 3.58 23.16
C LEU A 564 -19.16 4.78 22.20
N VAL A 565 -19.96 4.62 21.15
CA VAL A 565 -20.28 5.69 20.19
C VAL A 565 -20.83 6.92 20.89
N ALA A 566 -21.77 6.75 21.83
CA ALA A 566 -22.35 7.86 22.58
C ALA A 566 -21.29 8.59 23.42
N LYS A 567 -20.43 7.86 24.15
CA LYS A 567 -19.37 8.46 24.96
C LYS A 567 -18.30 9.16 24.11
N MET A 568 -17.83 8.54 23.02
CA MET A 568 -16.86 9.16 22.11
C MET A 568 -17.41 10.46 21.50
N ASN A 569 -18.67 10.46 21.09
CA ASN A 569 -19.34 11.66 20.59
C ASN A 569 -19.49 12.75 21.67
N ALA A 570 -19.80 12.37 22.91
CA ALA A 570 -19.87 13.31 24.04
C ALA A 570 -18.50 13.92 24.33
N ALA A 571 -17.44 13.11 24.40
CA ALA A 571 -16.07 13.58 24.58
C ALA A 571 -15.61 14.49 23.44
N THR A 572 -15.95 14.15 22.19
CA THR A 572 -15.65 15.00 21.02
C THR A 572 -16.33 16.37 21.13
N LYS A 573 -17.58 16.42 21.60
CA LYS A 573 -18.30 17.69 21.85
C LYS A 573 -17.68 18.48 23.01
N ALA A 574 -17.23 17.81 24.06
CA ALA A 574 -16.57 18.43 25.21
C ALA A 574 -15.25 19.09 24.80
N MET A 575 -14.36 18.35 24.11
CA MET A 575 -13.09 18.88 23.59
C MET A 575 -13.30 20.09 22.67
N GLY A 576 -14.32 20.05 21.82
CA GLY A 576 -14.67 21.18 20.95
C GLY A 576 -15.12 22.43 21.71
N SER A 577 -15.74 22.26 22.88
CA SER A 577 -16.19 23.37 23.74
C SER A 577 -15.03 23.98 24.51
N GLU A 578 -14.12 23.16 25.06
CA GLU A 578 -12.92 23.62 25.77
C GLU A 578 -11.99 24.43 24.87
N LEU A 579 -11.74 23.96 23.64
CA LEU A 579 -10.95 24.72 22.65
C LEU A 579 -11.59 26.06 22.26
N PHE A 580 -12.92 26.13 22.27
CA PHE A 580 -13.63 27.36 21.99
C PHE A 580 -13.50 28.35 23.15
N GLU A 581 -13.62 27.88 24.38
CA GLU A 581 -13.41 28.69 25.59
C GLU A 581 -11.97 29.18 25.71
N GLN A 582 -10.98 28.32 25.42
CA GLN A 582 -9.57 28.71 25.39
C GLN A 582 -9.32 29.82 24.37
N LYS A 583 -9.85 29.69 23.14
CA LYS A 583 -9.73 30.73 22.11
C LYS A 583 -10.39 32.05 22.51
N ILE A 584 -11.53 32.01 23.22
CA ILE A 584 -12.16 33.22 23.77
C ILE A 584 -11.28 33.83 24.87
N GLY A 585 -10.68 33.01 25.73
CA GLY A 585 -9.72 33.43 26.75
C GLY A 585 -8.53 34.15 26.14
N ASP A 586 -7.87 33.52 25.17
CA ASP A 586 -6.70 34.07 24.46
C ASP A 586 -7.04 35.38 23.74
N PHE A 587 -8.22 35.47 23.11
CA PHE A 587 -8.70 36.70 22.48
C PHE A 587 -8.96 37.82 23.51
N LYS A 588 -9.53 37.49 24.68
CA LYS A 588 -9.74 38.48 25.75
C LYS A 588 -8.42 38.99 26.33
N VAL A 589 -7.46 38.10 26.58
CA VAL A 589 -6.13 38.48 27.11
C VAL A 589 -5.37 39.37 26.12
N SER A 590 -5.40 39.04 24.82
CA SER A 590 -4.78 39.87 23.78
C SER A 590 -5.52 41.19 23.51
N SER A 591 -6.83 41.27 23.76
CA SER A 591 -7.58 42.53 23.71
C SER A 591 -7.36 43.45 24.92
N LEU A 592 -7.04 42.87 26.10
CA LEU A 592 -6.79 43.61 27.33
C LEU A 592 -5.32 44.05 27.47
N SER A 593 -4.37 43.40 26.79
CA SER A 593 -2.97 43.84 26.77
C SER A 593 -2.69 45.00 25.81
N ALA A 594 -3.66 45.37 24.95
CA ALA A 594 -3.62 46.56 24.10
C ALA A 594 -3.96 47.85 24.89
N THR A 595 -3.32 48.06 26.04
CA THR A 595 -3.36 49.33 26.75
C THR A 595 -2.30 50.26 26.16
N PHE A 596 -2.74 51.35 25.53
CA PHE A 596 -1.88 52.41 25.00
C PHE A 596 -0.87 52.90 26.05
N PRO A 597 0.42 53.07 25.71
CA PRO A 597 1.37 53.67 26.63
C PRO A 597 1.04 55.15 26.79
N LEU A 598 0.49 55.52 27.95
CA LEU A 598 0.38 56.90 28.39
C LEU A 598 1.79 57.45 28.64
N ALA A 599 2.11 58.51 27.91
CA ALA A 599 3.34 59.26 27.99
C ALA A 599 3.60 59.75 29.43
N SER A 600 4.79 59.45 29.96
CA SER A 600 5.37 60.16 31.09
C SER A 600 6.59 60.94 30.62
N SER A 601 6.52 62.24 30.86
CA SER A 601 7.52 63.25 30.55
C SER A 601 8.70 63.20 31.53
N SER A 602 9.94 63.23 31.03
CA SER A 602 11.01 64.06 31.61
C SER A 602 12.22 64.20 30.67
N SER A 603 12.86 65.36 30.75
CA SER A 603 13.92 65.93 29.91
C SER A 603 15.22 65.09 29.86
N ARG A 604 16.18 65.20 28.93
CA ARG A 604 16.89 66.41 28.45
C ARG A 604 17.98 66.01 27.40
N LYS A 605 18.18 66.84 26.35
CA LYS A 605 19.40 67.07 25.52
C LYS A 605 19.96 65.90 24.65
N GLN A 606 20.46 66.03 23.41
CA GLN A 606 20.62 67.10 22.41
C GLN A 606 21.25 66.45 21.13
N ARG A 607 20.85 66.87 19.90
CA ARG A 607 21.61 66.81 18.60
C ARG A 607 22.00 65.43 18.02
N ASN A 608 21.94 65.08 16.73
CA ASN A 608 21.72 65.67 15.40
C ASN A 608 21.05 64.56 14.54
N GLY A 609 20.05 64.77 13.69
CA GLY A 609 20.19 65.36 12.35
C GLY A 609 20.40 64.29 11.25
N SER A 610 19.32 63.77 10.64
CA SER A 610 19.21 63.47 9.20
C SER A 610 17.84 62.87 8.83
N ASN A 611 17.37 63.28 7.65
CA ASN A 611 16.04 63.04 7.08
C ASN A 611 15.84 61.61 6.57
N SER A 612 14.68 61.02 6.84
CA SER A 612 13.96 60.19 5.85
C SER A 612 12.45 60.24 6.11
N ARG A 613 11.69 60.57 5.06
CA ARG A 613 10.22 60.61 5.03
C ARG A 613 9.70 59.17 4.96
N LEU A 614 8.92 58.74 5.95
CA LEU A 614 8.14 57.50 5.92
C LEU A 614 6.65 57.81 5.76
N SER A 615 6.00 57.02 4.92
CA SER A 615 4.63 57.11 4.45
C SER A 615 3.59 56.78 5.52
N ALA A 616 2.72 57.73 5.84
CA ALA A 616 1.58 57.57 6.75
C ALA A 616 0.35 56.86 6.14
N SER A 617 0.50 56.16 5.01
CA SER A 617 -0.65 55.59 4.27
C SER A 617 -1.06 54.18 4.71
N THR A 618 -0.20 53.42 5.38
CA THR A 618 -0.46 52.00 5.69
C THR A 618 -1.31 51.85 6.96
N THR A 619 -1.06 52.70 7.97
CA THR A 619 -1.70 52.62 9.29
C THR A 619 -3.21 52.92 9.25
N VAL A 620 -3.67 53.75 8.32
CA VAL A 620 -5.10 54.10 8.18
C VAL A 620 -5.90 52.96 7.54
N LYS A 621 -5.31 52.20 6.61
CA LYS A 621 -5.99 51.04 6.02
C LYS A 621 -6.17 49.94 7.07
N ASP A 622 -5.16 49.65 7.87
CA ASP A 622 -5.24 48.61 8.91
C ASP A 622 -6.22 48.96 10.05
N LEU A 623 -6.34 50.24 10.40
CA LEU A 623 -7.35 50.74 11.34
C LEU A 623 -8.78 50.62 10.78
N MET A 624 -8.98 50.83 9.49
CA MET A 624 -10.29 50.65 8.86
C MET A 624 -10.70 49.18 8.71
N THR A 625 -9.74 48.28 8.49
CA THR A 625 -10.02 46.83 8.40
C THR A 625 -10.40 46.26 9.76
N THR A 626 -9.68 46.65 10.81
CA THR A 626 -9.98 46.23 12.20
C THR A 626 -11.33 46.76 12.69
N SER A 627 -11.69 48.01 12.35
CA SER A 627 -13.02 48.58 12.65
C SER A 627 -14.16 47.82 11.95
N LYS A 628 -13.98 47.43 10.68
CA LYS A 628 -14.98 46.64 9.93
C LYS A 628 -15.16 45.23 10.48
N ILE A 629 -14.08 44.61 10.96
CA ILE A 629 -14.13 43.28 11.61
C ILE A 629 -14.85 43.38 12.95
N ALA A 630 -14.56 44.40 13.77
CA ALA A 630 -15.25 44.64 15.03
C ALA A 630 -16.76 44.85 14.84
N ALA A 631 -17.18 45.65 13.86
CA ALA A 631 -18.59 45.89 13.55
C ALA A 631 -19.33 44.62 13.08
N LYS A 632 -18.66 43.76 12.30
CA LYS A 632 -19.23 42.46 11.88
C LYS A 632 -19.38 41.48 13.03
N LEU A 633 -18.41 41.45 13.95
CA LEU A 633 -18.47 40.64 15.17
C LEU A 633 -19.60 41.12 16.09
N GLU A 634 -19.77 42.43 16.25
CA GLU A 634 -20.86 42.99 17.05
C GLU A 634 -22.22 42.63 16.45
N GLN A 635 -22.41 42.80 15.13
CA GLN A 635 -23.64 42.36 14.44
C GLN A 635 -23.93 40.86 14.59
N ALA A 636 -22.91 40.01 14.51
CA ALA A 636 -23.06 38.56 14.71
C ALA A 636 -23.49 38.24 16.16
N THR A 637 -22.91 38.95 17.13
CA THR A 637 -23.23 38.80 18.56
C THR A 637 -24.65 39.29 18.88
N THR A 638 -25.08 40.40 18.27
CA THR A 638 -26.47 40.89 18.38
C THR A 638 -27.47 39.93 17.73
N ARG A 639 -27.13 39.31 16.59
CA ARG A 639 -27.98 38.27 15.96
C ARG A 639 -28.12 37.02 16.82
N MET A 640 -27.04 36.58 17.49
CA MET A 640 -27.11 35.45 18.41
C MET A 640 -27.95 35.77 19.66
N ARG A 641 -27.81 36.98 20.24
CA ARG A 641 -28.65 37.43 21.37
C ARG A 641 -30.14 37.54 21.02
N ARG A 642 -30.48 37.91 19.77
CA ARG A 642 -31.88 37.94 19.32
C ARG A 642 -32.47 36.54 19.17
N ARG A 643 -31.69 35.56 18.71
CA ARG A 643 -32.12 34.16 18.58
C ARG A 643 -32.32 33.44 19.91
N SER A 644 -31.66 33.87 20.99
CA SER A 644 -31.84 33.31 22.33
C SER A 644 -33.03 33.90 23.11
N SER A 645 -33.78 34.85 22.54
CA SER A 645 -34.84 35.59 23.28
C SER A 645 -36.28 35.31 22.83
N THR A 646 -36.53 34.34 21.94
CA THR A 646 -37.90 34.00 21.52
C THR A 646 -38.14 32.49 21.57
N ALA A 647 -38.49 32.02 22.77
CA ALA A 647 -39.37 30.89 22.96
C ALA A 647 -40.12 31.08 24.29
N PRO A 648 -41.42 31.45 24.28
CA PRO A 648 -42.25 31.20 25.44
C PRO A 648 -42.67 29.73 25.39
N VAL A 649 -42.50 29.10 26.54
CA VAL A 649 -43.07 27.80 26.91
C VAL A 649 -44.58 27.81 26.63
N ARG A 650 -45.04 26.82 25.85
CA ARG A 650 -46.32 26.13 26.06
C ARG A 650 -46.22 24.71 25.54
#